data_AF-A0AA39HEZ8-F1
#
_entry.id   AF-A0AA39HEZ8-F1
#
_cell.length_a   1.000
_cell.length_b   1.000
_cell.length_c   1.000
_cell.angle_alpha   90.00
_cell.angle_beta   90.00
_cell.angle_gamma   90.00
#
_symmetry.space_group_name_H-M   'P 1'
#
loop_
_entity.id
_entity.type
_entity.pdbx_description
1 polymer ?
#
loop_
_entity_poly.entity_id
_entity_poly.type
_entity_poly.pdbx_seq_one_letter_code
_entity_poly.pdbx_strand_id
1 'polypeptide(L)'
;MSADAVRSLMVSASNSGASTPKSKLDTLSREDLVRFVKKQLENLGKARKEIASLKDGRELLESELKESLEAKEVIIESLQKERCEERELKDKELAQLKSEIETLRANECHMEPQTDIDEPCDVETLKKEHEAALEALKNELALERGKWREAEEEEREVSDNLAAELGQIKQMLHMQTETLQKKDEENKILSAEVDELRSKLEDVEEKLVSIKEKQSAVSVLSLEMADYERSIDNLKKELKEANVILEQRDVQIKELNEKLKQTENEKDKMSATATKMKAVIVKLKKQSEERKESSERLEKDLTSVEQRHEQTRIEWEQERVRLSRTLGEQGEKIRQSEQTVSNMQMQIATLRSHREALQRQYDDITMEYESFKSKARYVLEQQKTTTQTDTVSDSDYKQLKVQMESEVQSNSTLSERCSSLERELSELFSYVESLKRETDEKLSRSEEQHKQLMTGAEARVSSLLNQNRHLKLEVDDKVSLLREKEREIRDLRHEVSLSQQESKRALGELGAERRRREEVESRAAQQIINTPPKPAVNRSNPQSDVELARRVNRELLQKPVVSRFDDAFNDENMLTTEVDDRPLEDVIFGEESEPTYVVPRLTSSQSSSFTHVVDADQLQTQLSHTAELLKETEENNALLAEQIKVLKEEVRRLERNADRAEHVANTEYLKNVIMKFLSPEKVNDERPQLIPVLTTMLRLNETEVEALEKSSRSDETEAQDASSSLLGGYLHRWTGFS
;
A
#
# COMPACT_ATOMS: atom_id res chain seq x y z
N MET A 1 5.07 2.83 -52.62
CA MET A 1 3.96 1.94 -52.18
C MET A 1 2.68 2.76 -52.23
N SER A 2 1.51 2.17 -52.59
CA SER A 2 0.29 2.95 -52.84
C SER A 2 -0.37 3.52 -51.58
N ALA A 3 -1.07 4.64 -51.71
CA ALA A 3 -1.80 5.31 -50.63
C ALA A 3 -2.96 4.47 -50.06
N ASP A 4 -3.49 3.52 -50.82
CA ASP A 4 -4.60 2.65 -50.38
C ASP A 4 -4.19 1.67 -49.27
N ALA A 5 -2.91 1.28 -49.23
CA ALA A 5 -2.36 0.44 -48.15
C ALA A 5 -2.43 1.15 -46.79
N VAL A 6 -2.22 2.48 -46.78
CA VAL A 6 -2.35 3.31 -45.56
C VAL A 6 -3.82 3.47 -45.18
N ARG A 7 -4.71 3.59 -46.17
CA ARG A 7 -6.16 3.76 -45.93
C ARG A 7 -6.81 2.49 -45.38
N SER A 8 -6.37 1.31 -45.83
CA SER A 8 -6.83 0.01 -45.33
C SER A 8 -6.54 -0.17 -43.82
N LEU A 9 -5.33 0.19 -43.38
CA LEU A 9 -4.91 0.09 -41.97
C LEU A 9 -5.69 0.99 -40.99
N MET A 10 -6.32 2.08 -41.46
CA MET A 10 -7.12 2.95 -40.59
C MET A 10 -8.57 2.48 -40.41
N VAL A 11 -9.13 1.69 -41.32
CA VAL A 11 -10.53 1.23 -41.22
C VAL A 11 -10.70 0.11 -40.17
N SER A 12 -9.64 -0.66 -39.90
CA SER A 12 -9.64 -1.75 -38.92
C SER A 12 -9.78 -1.31 -37.45
N ALA A 13 -9.61 -0.02 -37.14
CA ALA A 13 -9.52 0.49 -35.77
C ALA A 13 -10.87 0.90 -35.13
N SER A 14 -11.95 0.95 -35.91
CA SER A 14 -13.17 1.71 -35.55
C SER A 14 -14.27 0.92 -34.83
N ASN A 15 -14.06 -0.35 -34.46
CA ASN A 15 -15.15 -1.19 -33.93
C ASN A 15 -14.73 -2.17 -32.82
N SER A 16 -14.36 -1.65 -31.64
CA SER A 16 -14.35 -2.42 -30.39
C SER A 16 -14.68 -1.56 -29.17
N GLY A 17 -15.88 -1.76 -28.61
CA GLY A 17 -16.33 -1.10 -27.37
C GLY A 17 -15.81 -1.84 -26.14
N ALA A 18 -14.52 -1.70 -25.84
CA ALA A 18 -13.90 -2.22 -24.62
C ALA A 18 -12.90 -1.20 -24.04
N SER A 19 -12.70 -1.22 -22.72
CA SER A 19 -11.84 -0.23 -22.04
C SER A 19 -10.39 -0.33 -22.51
N THR A 20 -9.87 0.73 -23.12
CA THR A 20 -8.43 0.86 -23.36
C THR A 20 -7.68 0.85 -22.02
N PRO A 21 -6.59 0.07 -21.88
CA PRO A 21 -5.76 0.14 -20.69
C PRO A 21 -5.12 1.53 -20.63
N LYS A 22 -5.24 2.22 -19.50
CA LYS A 22 -4.61 3.54 -19.29
C LYS A 22 -3.11 3.42 -19.57
N SER A 23 -2.59 4.34 -20.36
CA SER A 23 -1.19 4.35 -20.75
C SER A 23 -0.30 4.55 -19.52
N LYS A 24 0.90 3.96 -19.54
CA LYS A 24 1.95 4.29 -18.55
C LYS A 24 2.39 5.78 -18.63
N LEU A 25 1.94 6.51 -19.66
CA LEU A 25 2.08 7.97 -19.77
C LEU A 25 0.99 8.72 -18.98
N ASP A 26 -0.23 8.17 -18.85
CA ASP A 26 -1.36 8.80 -18.14
C ASP A 26 -1.19 8.80 -16.61
N THR A 27 -0.21 8.03 -16.12
CA THR A 27 0.14 7.88 -14.70
C THR A 27 1.39 8.67 -14.29
N LEU A 28 2.06 9.34 -15.23
CA LEU A 28 3.19 10.22 -14.94
C LEU A 28 2.70 11.62 -14.54
N SER A 29 3.48 12.30 -13.68
CA SER A 29 3.26 13.73 -13.44
C SER A 29 3.49 14.52 -14.73
N ARG A 30 2.89 15.72 -14.84
CA ARG A 30 3.12 16.63 -15.98
C ARG A 30 4.61 16.91 -16.20
N GLU A 31 5.38 16.98 -15.12
CA GLU A 31 6.83 17.24 -15.17
C GLU A 31 7.61 16.01 -15.63
N ASP A 32 7.23 14.81 -15.20
CA ASP A 32 7.92 13.58 -15.56
C ASP A 32 7.58 13.14 -16.99
N LEU A 33 6.37 13.45 -17.47
CA LEU A 33 6.01 13.35 -18.88
C LEU A 33 6.86 14.31 -19.73
N VAL A 34 7.09 15.55 -19.27
CA VAL A 34 8.01 16.50 -19.92
C VAL A 34 9.46 16.01 -19.88
N ARG A 35 9.94 15.47 -18.75
CA ARG A 35 11.27 14.84 -18.64
C ARG A 35 11.42 13.66 -19.61
N PHE A 36 10.40 12.80 -19.71
CA PHE A 36 10.37 11.66 -20.64
C PHE A 36 10.40 12.13 -22.10
N VAL A 37 9.51 13.04 -22.51
CA VAL A 37 9.47 13.58 -23.89
C VAL A 37 10.78 14.27 -24.24
N LYS A 38 11.38 15.04 -23.32
CA LYS A 38 12.71 15.67 -23.53
C LYS A 38 13.80 14.62 -23.75
N LYS A 39 13.81 13.52 -22.96
CA LYS A 39 14.77 12.42 -23.12
C LYS A 39 14.57 11.65 -24.44
N GLN A 40 13.33 11.45 -24.88
CA GLN A 40 13.04 10.85 -26.19
C GLN A 40 13.47 11.75 -27.36
N LEU A 41 13.26 13.06 -27.26
CA LEU A 41 13.75 14.03 -28.24
C LEU A 41 15.29 14.07 -28.30
N GLU A 42 15.97 13.95 -27.16
CA GLU A 42 17.44 13.87 -27.10
C GLU A 42 17.97 12.58 -27.76
N ASN A 43 17.33 11.43 -27.49
CA ASN A 43 17.66 10.16 -28.12
C ASN A 43 17.39 10.19 -29.64
N LEU A 44 16.27 10.76 -30.07
CA LEU A 44 15.96 10.98 -31.49
C LEU A 44 16.99 11.90 -32.15
N GLY A 45 17.47 12.91 -31.42
CA GLY A 45 18.56 13.80 -31.87
C GLY A 45 19.91 13.08 -32.04
N LYS A 46 20.23 12.12 -31.17
CA LYS A 46 21.42 11.26 -31.29
C LYS A 46 21.32 10.34 -32.51
N ALA A 47 20.21 9.61 -32.64
CA ALA A 47 19.96 8.73 -33.79
C ALA A 47 19.99 9.50 -35.13
N ARG A 48 19.46 10.74 -35.18
CA ARG A 48 19.55 11.59 -36.37
C ARG A 48 20.97 12.00 -36.74
N LYS A 49 21.86 12.23 -35.75
CA LYS A 49 23.28 12.51 -36.00
C LYS A 49 24.01 11.26 -36.51
N GLU A 50 23.74 10.11 -35.91
CA GLU A 50 24.30 8.82 -36.31
C GLU A 50 23.91 8.45 -37.75
N ILE A 51 22.63 8.61 -38.11
CA ILE A 51 22.13 8.45 -39.49
C ILE A 51 22.80 9.42 -40.46
N ALA A 52 23.09 10.66 -40.04
CA ALA A 52 23.83 11.61 -40.88
C ALA A 52 25.27 11.13 -41.12
N SER A 53 26.03 10.79 -40.08
CA SER A 53 27.40 10.27 -40.22
C SER A 53 27.48 8.97 -41.03
N LEU A 54 26.47 8.09 -40.93
CA LEU A 54 26.38 6.88 -41.74
C LEU A 54 26.05 7.18 -43.22
N LYS A 55 25.27 8.23 -43.51
CA LYS A 55 25.05 8.69 -44.89
C LYS A 55 26.35 9.27 -45.46
N ASP A 56 27.00 10.16 -44.73
CA ASP A 56 28.21 10.87 -45.19
C ASP A 56 29.36 9.87 -45.44
N GLY A 57 29.53 8.86 -44.57
CA GLY A 57 30.48 7.77 -44.79
C GLY A 57 30.13 6.86 -45.98
N ARG A 58 28.84 6.69 -46.31
CA ARG A 58 28.41 5.94 -47.51
C ARG A 58 28.73 6.71 -48.80
N GLU A 59 28.56 8.03 -48.77
CA GLU A 59 28.83 8.93 -49.90
C GLU A 59 30.33 9.04 -50.20
N LEU A 60 31.18 8.95 -49.15
CA LEU A 60 32.62 8.80 -49.29
C LEU A 60 32.99 7.47 -49.97
N LEU A 61 32.48 6.34 -49.47
CA LEU A 61 32.76 5.01 -50.03
C LEU A 61 32.25 4.83 -51.47
N GLU A 62 31.11 5.43 -51.82
CA GLU A 62 30.62 5.48 -53.21
C GLU A 62 31.56 6.27 -54.12
N SER A 63 32.24 7.30 -53.60
CA SER A 63 33.23 8.09 -54.33
C SER A 63 34.56 7.33 -54.53
N GLU A 64 35.11 6.73 -53.46
CA GLU A 64 36.33 5.91 -53.52
C GLU A 64 36.17 4.70 -54.47
N LEU A 65 35.00 4.06 -54.46
CA LEU A 65 34.69 2.96 -55.38
C LEU A 65 34.67 3.42 -56.86
N LYS A 66 34.15 4.64 -57.11
CA LYS A 66 34.10 5.22 -58.46
C LYS A 66 35.49 5.56 -58.98
N GLU A 67 36.34 6.21 -58.17
CA GLU A 67 37.74 6.46 -58.52
C GLU A 67 38.52 5.15 -58.77
N SER A 68 38.29 4.11 -57.96
CA SER A 68 38.90 2.80 -58.18
C SER A 68 38.43 2.09 -59.47
N LEU A 69 37.24 2.42 -60.00
CA LEU A 69 36.75 1.87 -61.27
C LEU A 69 37.35 2.63 -62.46
N GLU A 70 37.33 3.96 -62.44
CA GLU A 70 37.93 4.80 -63.48
C GLU A 70 39.44 4.51 -63.63
N ALA A 71 40.16 4.32 -62.52
CA ALA A 71 41.56 3.91 -62.54
C ALA A 71 41.82 2.52 -63.18
N LYS A 72 40.86 1.60 -63.12
CA LYS A 72 40.96 0.27 -63.75
C LYS A 72 40.63 0.31 -65.24
N GLU A 73 39.70 1.18 -65.64
CA GLU A 73 39.29 1.35 -67.04
C GLU A 73 40.46 1.88 -67.88
N VAL A 74 41.20 2.88 -67.40
CA VAL A 74 42.43 3.41 -68.02
C VAL A 74 43.51 2.33 -68.20
N ILE A 75 43.67 1.42 -67.23
CA ILE A 75 44.64 0.31 -67.34
C ILE A 75 44.20 -0.66 -68.44
N ILE A 76 42.92 -0.97 -68.55
CA ILE A 76 42.37 -1.87 -69.59
C ILE A 76 42.61 -1.28 -71.00
N GLU A 77 42.37 0.03 -71.20
CA GLU A 77 42.65 0.68 -72.49
C GLU A 77 44.13 0.61 -72.87
N SER A 78 45.05 0.81 -71.91
CA SER A 78 46.49 0.76 -72.17
C SER A 78 46.96 -0.62 -72.66
N LEU A 79 46.49 -1.70 -72.02
CA LEU A 79 46.83 -3.09 -72.38
C LEU A 79 46.23 -3.51 -73.72
N GLN A 80 45.07 -2.95 -74.11
CA GLN A 80 44.47 -3.20 -75.43
C GLN A 80 45.29 -2.56 -76.56
N LYS A 81 45.88 -1.38 -76.33
CA LYS A 81 46.74 -0.69 -77.31
C LYS A 81 48.04 -1.45 -77.57
N GLU A 82 48.74 -1.84 -76.51
CA GLU A 82 50.00 -2.61 -76.59
C GLU A 82 49.82 -3.93 -77.39
N ARG A 83 48.73 -4.67 -77.12
CA ARG A 83 48.34 -5.87 -77.87
C ARG A 83 47.96 -5.65 -79.34
N CYS A 84 47.75 -4.40 -79.77
CA CYS A 84 47.53 -4.08 -81.17
C CYS A 84 48.88 -3.88 -81.90
N GLU A 85 49.77 -3.11 -81.27
CA GLU A 85 51.12 -2.82 -81.78
C GLU A 85 51.97 -4.08 -81.94
N GLU A 86 51.87 -5.04 -81.01
CA GLU A 86 52.55 -6.34 -81.11
C GLU A 86 52.12 -7.18 -82.33
N ARG A 87 50.85 -7.07 -82.74
CA ARG A 87 50.32 -7.84 -83.89
C ARG A 87 50.88 -7.31 -85.21
N GLU A 88 50.93 -5.99 -85.36
CA GLU A 88 51.47 -5.36 -86.57
C GLU A 88 52.96 -5.66 -86.80
N LEU A 89 53.70 -6.12 -85.79
CA LEU A 89 55.11 -6.52 -85.95
C LEU A 89 55.22 -7.87 -86.70
N LYS A 90 54.46 -8.87 -86.24
CA LYS A 90 54.55 -10.28 -86.70
C LYS A 90 54.09 -10.45 -88.16
N ASP A 91 53.12 -9.65 -88.59
CA ASP A 91 52.66 -9.63 -89.99
C ASP A 91 53.74 -9.12 -90.97
N LYS A 92 54.72 -8.34 -90.49
CA LYS A 92 55.84 -7.84 -91.31
C LYS A 92 56.93 -8.91 -91.49
N GLU A 93 57.23 -9.69 -90.45
CA GLU A 93 58.23 -10.77 -90.49
C GLU A 93 57.80 -11.91 -91.45
N LEU A 94 56.51 -12.28 -91.43
CA LEU A 94 55.93 -13.30 -92.32
C LEU A 94 55.94 -12.94 -93.81
N ALA A 95 56.09 -11.65 -94.15
CA ALA A 95 56.27 -11.21 -95.53
C ALA A 95 57.71 -11.43 -96.02
N GLN A 96 58.69 -11.34 -95.12
CA GLN A 96 60.12 -11.34 -95.46
C GLN A 96 60.62 -12.74 -95.84
N LEU A 97 60.33 -13.75 -95.00
CA LEU A 97 60.74 -15.16 -95.21
C LEU A 97 60.24 -15.79 -96.52
N LYS A 98 59.13 -15.28 -97.09
CA LYS A 98 58.58 -15.80 -98.36
C LYS A 98 59.47 -15.47 -99.57
N SER A 99 60.22 -14.38 -99.52
CA SER A 99 61.07 -13.94 -100.65
C SER A 99 62.34 -14.78 -100.82
N GLU A 100 62.82 -15.41 -99.75
CA GLU A 100 64.12 -16.09 -99.72
C GLU A 100 64.05 -17.50 -100.35
N ILE A 101 62.93 -18.20 -100.13
CA ILE A 101 62.68 -19.58 -100.59
C ILE A 101 62.69 -19.70 -102.13
N GLU A 102 62.32 -18.65 -102.87
CA GLU A 102 62.28 -18.67 -104.33
C GLU A 102 63.68 -18.66 -104.99
N THR A 103 64.74 -18.32 -104.24
CA THR A 103 66.10 -18.14 -104.80
C THR A 103 66.92 -19.42 -104.97
N LEU A 104 66.62 -20.49 -104.23
CA LEU A 104 67.55 -21.64 -104.04
C LEU A 104 67.32 -22.85 -104.98
N ARG A 105 66.40 -22.79 -105.95
CA ARG A 105 65.97 -23.97 -106.75
C ARG A 105 66.66 -24.15 -108.13
N ALA A 106 67.89 -23.65 -108.33
CA ALA A 106 68.36 -23.29 -109.69
C ALA A 106 69.43 -24.17 -110.42
N ASN A 107 70.32 -24.94 -109.78
CA ASN A 107 71.62 -25.34 -110.41
C ASN A 107 72.08 -26.84 -110.32
N GLU A 108 72.95 -27.27 -111.27
CA GLU A 108 74.05 -28.32 -111.28
C GLU A 108 73.94 -29.72 -112.00
N CYS A 109 75.05 -30.23 -112.63
CA CYS A 109 75.20 -31.53 -113.40
C CYS A 109 76.67 -31.89 -113.96
N HIS A 110 77.00 -33.18 -114.33
CA HIS A 110 77.91 -33.73 -115.47
C HIS A 110 79.45 -34.25 -115.43
N MET A 111 79.78 -35.45 -116.06
CA MET A 111 80.95 -35.98 -116.95
C MET A 111 82.31 -36.78 -116.56
N GLU A 112 83.16 -37.29 -117.55
CA GLU A 112 83.93 -38.64 -117.56
C GLU A 112 85.47 -38.91 -118.14
N PRO A 113 85.94 -39.68 -119.23
CA PRO A 113 87.17 -40.64 -119.26
C PRO A 113 88.26 -40.81 -120.47
N GLN A 114 89.22 -41.83 -120.45
CA GLN A 114 90.08 -42.60 -121.53
C GLN A 114 91.61 -42.28 -121.96
N THR A 115 92.58 -43.05 -122.65
CA THR A 115 93.12 -44.51 -122.88
C THR A 115 94.43 -44.73 -123.82
N ASP A 116 95.37 -45.72 -123.53
CA ASP A 116 96.23 -46.80 -124.26
C ASP A 116 97.45 -46.71 -125.34
N ILE A 117 98.32 -47.82 -125.53
CA ILE A 117 98.98 -48.49 -126.80
C ILE A 117 100.55 -48.63 -127.26
N ASP A 118 100.93 -49.73 -128.03
CA ASP A 118 101.98 -50.29 -129.05
C ASP A 118 103.44 -49.75 -129.46
N GLU A 119 104.42 -50.36 -130.27
CA GLU A 119 104.95 -51.75 -130.67
C GLU A 119 106.46 -51.92 -131.34
N PRO A 120 106.87 -52.35 -132.62
CA PRO A 120 108.08 -53.25 -132.94
C PRO A 120 109.16 -53.03 -134.13
N CYS A 121 110.07 -54.04 -134.43
CA CYS A 121 110.87 -54.44 -135.70
C CYS A 121 112.34 -53.89 -136.06
N ASP A 122 113.28 -54.41 -136.95
CA ASP A 122 113.67 -55.70 -137.70
C ASP A 122 115.06 -55.64 -138.54
N VAL A 123 115.58 -56.73 -139.20
CA VAL A 123 116.55 -56.92 -140.39
C VAL A 123 118.00 -57.57 -140.27
N GLU A 124 118.49 -58.30 -141.31
CA GLU A 124 119.60 -59.32 -141.34
C GLU A 124 120.72 -59.13 -142.45
N THR A 125 122.04 -59.35 -142.19
CA THR A 125 123.07 -59.55 -143.28
C THR A 125 124.45 -60.20 -142.98
N LEU A 126 124.92 -60.43 -141.74
CA LEU A 126 126.31 -60.92 -141.47
C LEU A 126 126.42 -62.45 -141.32
N LYS A 127 125.79 -63.17 -142.27
CA LYS A 127 125.43 -64.61 -142.22
C LYS A 127 126.59 -65.63 -142.28
N LYS A 128 127.81 -65.24 -141.90
CA LYS A 128 128.98 -66.12 -141.66
C LYS A 128 129.81 -65.78 -140.42
N GLU A 129 129.70 -64.56 -139.88
CA GLU A 129 130.01 -64.34 -138.46
C GLU A 129 128.87 -64.87 -137.58
N HIS A 130 127.64 -64.89 -138.11
CA HIS A 130 126.46 -65.42 -137.43
C HIS A 130 126.55 -66.87 -136.95
N GLU A 131 127.42 -67.78 -137.43
CA GLU A 131 127.50 -69.12 -136.81
C GLU A 131 128.25 -69.13 -135.47
N ALA A 132 129.30 -68.31 -135.32
CA ALA A 132 129.94 -68.09 -134.02
C ALA A 132 129.11 -67.13 -133.14
N ALA A 133 128.55 -66.08 -133.74
CA ALA A 133 127.71 -65.12 -133.04
C ALA A 133 126.32 -65.68 -132.67
N LEU A 134 125.80 -66.75 -133.31
CA LEU A 134 124.54 -67.39 -132.91
C LEU A 134 124.67 -68.16 -131.59
N GLU A 135 125.82 -68.73 -131.25
CA GLU A 135 126.01 -69.31 -129.92
C GLU A 135 126.23 -68.23 -128.85
N ALA A 136 126.89 -67.11 -129.19
CA ALA A 136 126.91 -65.94 -128.30
C ALA A 136 125.49 -65.41 -128.05
N LEU A 137 124.76 -65.08 -129.13
CA LEU A 137 123.39 -64.57 -129.09
C LEU A 137 122.39 -65.58 -128.52
N LYS A 138 122.58 -66.90 -128.64
CA LYS A 138 121.73 -67.89 -127.95
C LYS A 138 121.89 -67.79 -126.44
N ASN A 139 123.12 -67.65 -125.94
CA ASN A 139 123.37 -67.53 -124.51
C ASN A 139 122.92 -66.16 -123.98
N GLU A 140 123.08 -65.10 -124.77
CA GLU A 140 122.61 -63.74 -124.45
C GLU A 140 121.08 -63.63 -124.49
N LEU A 141 120.42 -64.21 -125.51
CA LEU A 141 118.96 -64.35 -125.59
C LEU A 141 118.40 -65.26 -124.50
N ALA A 142 119.15 -66.29 -124.07
CA ALA A 142 118.76 -67.12 -122.92
C ALA A 142 118.85 -66.35 -121.60
N LEU A 143 119.85 -65.45 -121.45
CA LEU A 143 119.98 -64.57 -120.30
C LEU A 143 118.85 -63.51 -120.27
N GLU A 144 118.55 -62.87 -121.40
CA GLU A 144 117.41 -61.94 -121.50
C GLU A 144 116.06 -62.66 -121.31
N ARG A 145 115.90 -63.90 -121.76
CA ARG A 145 114.73 -64.76 -121.42
C ARG A 145 114.76 -65.31 -119.98
N GLY A 146 115.81 -65.02 -119.23
CA GLY A 146 115.83 -65.07 -117.77
C GLY A 146 115.22 -63.77 -117.23
N LYS A 147 115.89 -62.63 -117.50
CA LYS A 147 115.49 -61.30 -117.00
C LYS A 147 114.04 -60.92 -117.31
N TRP A 148 113.55 -61.18 -118.53
CA TRP A 148 112.16 -60.91 -118.91
C TRP A 148 111.17 -61.73 -118.09
N ARG A 149 111.57 -62.93 -117.65
CA ARG A 149 110.73 -63.79 -116.82
C ARG A 149 110.78 -63.38 -115.37
N GLU A 150 111.97 -63.00 -114.89
CA GLU A 150 112.14 -62.38 -113.56
C GLU A 150 111.32 -61.08 -113.48
N ALA A 151 111.35 -60.22 -114.50
CA ALA A 151 110.54 -59.00 -114.58
C ALA A 151 109.02 -59.28 -114.70
N GLU A 152 108.61 -60.27 -115.48
CA GLU A 152 107.20 -60.69 -115.59
C GLU A 152 106.69 -61.32 -114.27
N GLU A 153 107.57 -61.94 -113.49
CA GLU A 153 107.28 -62.55 -112.19
C GLU A 153 107.30 -61.49 -111.07
N GLU A 154 108.18 -60.48 -111.14
CA GLU A 154 108.17 -59.26 -110.30
C GLU A 154 106.91 -58.40 -110.59
N GLU A 155 106.53 -58.17 -111.85
CA GLU A 155 105.32 -57.43 -112.21
C GLU A 155 104.06 -58.15 -111.70
N ARG A 156 104.04 -59.49 -111.82
CA ARG A 156 102.99 -60.33 -111.26
C ARG A 156 102.94 -60.25 -109.73
N GLU A 157 104.08 -60.33 -109.05
CA GLU A 157 104.16 -60.18 -107.59
C GLU A 157 103.72 -58.78 -107.13
N VAL A 158 104.09 -57.72 -107.85
CA VAL A 158 103.60 -56.35 -107.58
C VAL A 158 102.08 -56.25 -107.81
N SER A 159 101.56 -56.83 -108.89
CA SER A 159 100.11 -56.85 -109.17
C SER A 159 99.32 -57.62 -108.10
N ASP A 160 99.79 -58.80 -107.68
CA ASP A 160 99.16 -59.61 -106.64
C ASP A 160 99.24 -58.92 -105.27
N ASN A 161 100.35 -58.26 -104.95
CA ASN A 161 100.45 -57.42 -103.75
C ASN A 161 99.48 -56.22 -103.79
N LEU A 162 99.40 -55.49 -104.91
CA LEU A 162 98.48 -54.36 -105.06
C LEU A 162 97.00 -54.82 -104.99
N ALA A 163 96.68 -56.00 -105.52
CA ALA A 163 95.38 -56.63 -105.39
C ALA A 163 95.09 -57.03 -103.92
N ALA A 164 96.08 -57.52 -103.19
CA ALA A 164 95.96 -57.83 -101.76
C ALA A 164 95.76 -56.56 -100.90
N GLU A 165 96.49 -55.48 -101.17
CA GLU A 165 96.29 -54.18 -100.51
C GLU A 165 94.90 -53.59 -100.81
N LEU A 166 94.46 -53.61 -102.07
CA LEU A 166 93.09 -53.22 -102.44
C LEU A 166 92.03 -54.11 -101.76
N GLY A 167 92.32 -55.39 -101.56
CA GLY A 167 91.50 -56.30 -100.76
C GLY A 167 91.39 -55.86 -99.30
N GLN A 168 92.53 -55.59 -98.65
CA GLN A 168 92.60 -55.12 -97.27
C GLN A 168 91.91 -53.75 -97.08
N ILE A 169 92.11 -52.80 -98.01
CA ILE A 169 91.47 -51.48 -97.97
C ILE A 169 89.96 -51.61 -98.14
N LYS A 170 89.47 -52.45 -99.08
CA LYS A 170 88.03 -52.73 -99.22
C LYS A 170 87.45 -53.38 -97.95
N GLN A 171 88.16 -54.32 -97.34
CA GLN A 171 87.74 -54.96 -96.09
C GLN A 171 87.71 -53.95 -94.93
N MET A 172 88.71 -53.06 -94.82
CA MET A 172 88.76 -52.00 -93.82
C MET A 172 87.60 -51.01 -93.99
N LEU A 173 87.33 -50.54 -95.22
CA LEU A 173 86.22 -49.63 -95.52
C LEU A 173 84.86 -50.29 -95.26
N HIS A 174 84.70 -51.58 -95.57
CA HIS A 174 83.48 -52.32 -95.27
C HIS A 174 83.26 -52.45 -93.75
N MET A 175 84.30 -52.82 -92.99
CA MET A 175 84.27 -52.87 -91.52
C MET A 175 83.96 -51.48 -90.91
N GLN A 176 84.57 -50.41 -91.41
CA GLN A 176 84.27 -49.04 -90.97
C GLN A 176 82.82 -48.66 -91.26
N THR A 177 82.31 -48.98 -92.45
CA THR A 177 80.92 -48.74 -92.85
C THR A 177 79.94 -49.51 -91.95
N GLU A 178 80.22 -50.78 -91.62
CA GLU A 178 79.43 -51.52 -90.64
C GLU A 178 79.46 -50.88 -89.25
N THR A 179 80.62 -50.41 -88.78
CA THR A 179 80.70 -49.76 -87.46
C THR A 179 79.95 -48.43 -87.43
N LEU A 180 79.95 -47.67 -88.52
CA LEU A 180 79.13 -46.46 -88.65
C LEU A 180 77.64 -46.79 -88.68
N GLN A 181 77.20 -47.78 -89.46
CA GLN A 181 75.79 -48.22 -89.48
C GLN A 181 75.32 -48.71 -88.09
N LYS A 182 76.17 -49.43 -87.36
CA LYS A 182 75.89 -49.85 -85.98
C LYS A 182 75.78 -48.63 -85.05
N LYS A 183 76.64 -47.62 -85.20
CA LYS A 183 76.56 -46.37 -84.43
C LYS A 183 75.37 -45.49 -84.79
N ASP A 184 74.95 -45.45 -86.05
CA ASP A 184 73.72 -44.76 -86.46
C ASP A 184 72.47 -45.45 -85.92
N GLU A 185 72.44 -46.78 -85.87
CA GLU A 185 71.31 -47.51 -85.26
C GLU A 185 71.28 -47.35 -83.74
N GLU A 186 72.44 -47.40 -83.06
CA GLU A 186 72.55 -47.01 -81.64
C GLU A 186 72.07 -45.56 -81.41
N ASN A 187 72.47 -44.61 -82.26
CA ASN A 187 72.03 -43.21 -82.16
C ASN A 187 70.52 -43.04 -82.38
N LYS A 188 69.89 -43.79 -83.29
CA LYS A 188 68.42 -43.79 -83.46
C LYS A 188 67.71 -44.32 -82.22
N ILE A 189 68.20 -45.42 -81.66
CA ILE A 189 67.65 -46.01 -80.43
C ILE A 189 67.78 -45.03 -79.25
N LEU A 190 68.96 -44.40 -79.09
CA LEU A 190 69.19 -43.39 -78.06
C LEU A 190 68.36 -42.12 -78.29
N SER A 191 68.13 -41.69 -79.53
CA SER A 191 67.22 -40.56 -79.82
C SER A 191 65.79 -40.91 -79.45
N ALA A 192 65.31 -42.10 -79.81
CA ALA A 192 63.97 -42.56 -79.45
C ALA A 192 63.80 -42.72 -77.92
N GLU A 193 64.83 -43.20 -77.21
CA GLU A 193 64.84 -43.25 -75.75
C GLU A 193 64.84 -41.84 -75.13
N VAL A 194 65.60 -40.89 -75.69
CA VAL A 194 65.58 -39.48 -75.26
C VAL A 194 64.21 -38.85 -75.50
N ASP A 195 63.56 -39.10 -76.63
CA ASP A 195 62.24 -38.57 -76.93
C ASP A 195 61.14 -39.23 -76.07
N GLU A 196 61.25 -40.53 -75.79
CA GLU A 196 60.36 -41.21 -74.83
C GLU A 196 60.57 -40.71 -73.40
N LEU A 197 61.82 -40.44 -72.99
CA LEU A 197 62.14 -39.84 -71.67
C LEU A 197 61.68 -38.38 -71.57
N ARG A 198 61.76 -37.60 -72.66
CA ARG A 198 61.18 -36.24 -72.76
C ARG A 198 59.67 -36.27 -72.61
N SER A 199 59.00 -37.15 -73.37
CA SER A 199 57.56 -37.34 -73.26
C SER A 199 57.17 -37.75 -71.84
N LYS A 200 57.88 -38.72 -71.21
CA LYS A 200 57.66 -39.12 -69.80
C LYS A 200 57.91 -37.98 -68.81
N LEU A 201 58.86 -37.09 -69.06
CA LEU A 201 59.12 -35.92 -68.22
C LEU A 201 57.98 -34.91 -68.32
N GLU A 202 57.57 -34.56 -69.55
CA GLU A 202 56.43 -33.67 -69.82
C GLU A 202 55.12 -34.23 -69.20
N ASP A 203 54.89 -35.54 -69.36
CA ASP A 203 53.80 -36.29 -68.71
C ASP A 203 53.84 -36.15 -67.17
N VAL A 204 55.02 -36.07 -66.56
CA VAL A 204 55.20 -35.94 -65.11
C VAL A 204 55.09 -34.48 -64.67
N GLU A 205 55.55 -33.53 -65.48
CA GLU A 205 55.44 -32.09 -65.22
C GLU A 205 53.99 -31.61 -65.33
N GLU A 206 53.20 -32.05 -66.32
CA GLU A 206 51.76 -31.77 -66.39
C GLU A 206 51.03 -32.35 -65.16
N LYS A 207 51.34 -33.59 -64.78
CA LYS A 207 50.77 -34.21 -63.56
C LYS A 207 51.19 -33.44 -62.30
N LEU A 208 52.42 -32.94 -62.22
CA LEU A 208 52.89 -32.10 -61.11
C LEU A 208 52.15 -30.75 -61.05
N VAL A 209 51.93 -30.09 -62.19
CA VAL A 209 51.13 -28.85 -62.29
C VAL A 209 49.70 -29.12 -61.86
N SER A 210 49.06 -30.15 -62.41
CA SER A 210 47.68 -30.50 -62.05
C SER A 210 47.53 -30.90 -60.57
N ILE A 211 48.54 -31.52 -59.96
CA ILE A 211 48.59 -31.78 -58.51
C ILE A 211 48.73 -30.47 -57.72
N LYS A 212 49.60 -29.53 -58.14
CA LYS A 212 49.76 -28.22 -57.50
C LYS A 212 48.48 -27.38 -57.58
N GLU A 213 47.81 -27.37 -58.73
CA GLU A 213 46.51 -26.70 -58.91
C GLU A 213 45.46 -27.29 -57.97
N LYS A 214 45.30 -28.62 -57.95
CA LYS A 214 44.39 -29.31 -57.02
C LYS A 214 44.74 -29.02 -55.56
N GLN A 215 46.02 -28.99 -55.21
CA GLN A 215 46.49 -28.63 -53.86
C GLN A 215 46.15 -27.17 -53.51
N SER A 216 46.31 -26.23 -54.44
CA SER A 216 45.92 -24.82 -54.23
C SER A 216 44.40 -24.66 -54.09
N ALA A 217 43.60 -25.36 -54.90
CA ALA A 217 42.15 -25.34 -54.81
C ALA A 217 41.65 -25.94 -53.48
N VAL A 218 42.25 -27.04 -53.02
CA VAL A 218 42.01 -27.61 -51.69
C VAL A 218 42.43 -26.65 -50.58
N SER A 219 43.53 -25.90 -50.75
CA SER A 219 43.96 -24.89 -49.78
C SER A 219 43.01 -23.69 -49.71
N VAL A 220 42.47 -23.23 -50.85
CA VAL A 220 41.45 -22.17 -50.88
C VAL A 220 40.15 -22.65 -50.23
N LEU A 221 39.65 -23.83 -50.61
CA LEU A 221 38.46 -24.43 -49.99
C LEU A 221 38.65 -24.65 -48.48
N SER A 222 39.85 -24.99 -48.02
CA SER A 222 40.16 -25.13 -46.59
C SER A 222 40.11 -23.79 -45.83
N LEU A 223 40.46 -22.67 -46.49
CA LEU A 223 40.34 -21.32 -45.93
C LEU A 223 38.86 -20.89 -45.90
N GLU A 224 38.12 -21.11 -46.99
CA GLU A 224 36.68 -20.85 -47.06
C GLU A 224 35.92 -21.64 -45.99
N MET A 225 36.22 -22.94 -45.83
CA MET A 225 35.67 -23.77 -44.76
C MET A 225 36.01 -23.23 -43.37
N ALA A 226 37.25 -22.80 -43.12
CA ALA A 226 37.64 -22.22 -41.84
C ALA A 226 36.90 -20.89 -41.54
N ASP A 227 36.63 -20.06 -42.56
CA ASP A 227 35.84 -18.83 -42.40
C ASP A 227 34.34 -19.09 -42.24
N TYR A 228 33.78 -20.12 -42.91
CA TYR A 228 32.44 -20.60 -42.63
C TYR A 228 32.32 -21.19 -41.22
N GLU A 229 33.30 -21.95 -40.74
CA GLU A 229 33.35 -22.47 -39.37
C GLU A 229 33.41 -21.35 -38.33
N ARG A 230 34.29 -20.34 -38.53
CA ARG A 230 34.34 -19.12 -37.70
C ARG A 230 33.01 -18.38 -37.69
N SER A 231 32.37 -18.21 -38.85
CA SER A 231 31.07 -17.56 -38.99
C SER A 231 29.98 -18.32 -38.25
N ILE A 232 29.94 -19.65 -38.41
CA ILE A 232 29.01 -20.54 -37.71
C ILE A 232 29.24 -20.49 -36.19
N ASP A 233 30.48 -20.45 -35.71
CA ASP A 233 30.78 -20.37 -34.27
C ASP A 233 30.49 -19.00 -33.66
N ASN A 234 30.67 -17.92 -34.42
CA ASN A 234 30.18 -16.58 -34.05
C ASN A 234 28.65 -16.56 -33.95
N LEU A 235 27.94 -17.10 -34.94
CA LEU A 235 26.47 -17.20 -34.92
C LEU A 235 25.97 -18.11 -33.78
N LYS A 236 26.66 -19.21 -33.46
CA LYS A 236 26.37 -20.04 -32.26
C LYS A 236 26.57 -19.25 -30.96
N LYS A 237 27.57 -18.36 -30.91
CA LYS A 237 27.84 -17.50 -29.75
C LYS A 237 26.75 -16.43 -29.59
N GLU A 238 26.45 -15.70 -30.67
CA GLU A 238 25.36 -14.71 -30.69
C GLU A 238 24.01 -15.34 -30.33
N LEU A 239 23.71 -16.54 -30.83
CA LEU A 239 22.50 -17.28 -30.48
C LEU A 239 22.45 -17.65 -28.99
N LYS A 240 23.58 -18.03 -28.37
CA LYS A 240 23.66 -18.28 -26.92
C LYS A 240 23.46 -16.99 -26.12
N GLU A 241 24.09 -15.90 -26.51
CA GLU A 241 23.95 -14.60 -25.85
C GLU A 241 22.51 -14.06 -25.97
N ALA A 242 21.88 -14.19 -27.14
CA ALA A 242 20.48 -13.86 -27.36
C ALA A 242 19.53 -14.73 -26.50
N ASN A 243 19.77 -16.03 -26.40
CA ASN A 243 18.98 -16.93 -25.54
C ASN A 243 19.11 -16.56 -24.06
N VAL A 244 20.31 -16.24 -23.57
CA VAL A 244 20.52 -15.76 -22.19
C VAL A 244 19.79 -14.43 -21.95
N ILE A 245 19.79 -13.52 -22.92
CA ILE A 245 19.04 -12.26 -22.83
C ILE A 245 17.53 -12.51 -22.81
N LEU A 246 17.01 -13.44 -23.62
CA LEU A 246 15.60 -13.83 -23.60
C LEU A 246 15.19 -14.44 -22.25
N GLU A 247 15.99 -15.35 -21.70
CA GLU A 247 15.74 -15.99 -20.41
C GLU A 247 15.75 -14.97 -19.26
N GLN A 248 16.68 -13.99 -19.30
CA GLN A 248 16.67 -12.84 -18.39
C GLN A 248 15.42 -11.95 -18.55
N ARG A 249 14.95 -11.71 -19.78
CA ARG A 249 13.71 -10.96 -20.03
C ARG A 249 12.49 -11.72 -19.50
N ASP A 250 12.42 -13.04 -19.65
CA ASP A 250 11.34 -13.86 -19.12
C ASP A 250 11.29 -13.87 -17.59
N VAL A 251 12.44 -13.89 -16.91
CA VAL A 251 12.50 -13.69 -15.44
C VAL A 251 11.99 -12.30 -15.07
N GLN A 252 12.43 -11.26 -15.76
CA GLN A 252 11.96 -9.88 -15.53
C GLN A 252 10.45 -9.72 -15.80
N ILE A 253 9.90 -10.41 -16.80
CA ILE A 253 8.45 -10.42 -17.09
C ILE A 253 7.68 -11.14 -15.97
N LYS A 254 8.18 -12.29 -15.47
CA LYS A 254 7.58 -13.01 -14.34
C LYS A 254 7.56 -12.14 -13.07
N GLU A 255 8.68 -11.52 -12.72
CA GLU A 255 8.75 -10.57 -11.59
C GLU A 255 7.78 -9.39 -11.74
N LEU A 256 7.72 -8.78 -12.92
CA LEU A 256 6.84 -7.63 -13.17
C LEU A 256 5.36 -8.02 -13.12
N ASN A 257 5.00 -9.21 -13.59
CA ASN A 257 3.64 -9.73 -13.49
C ASN A 257 3.25 -10.06 -12.04
N GLU A 258 4.18 -10.59 -11.23
CA GLU A 258 3.95 -10.84 -9.81
C GLU A 258 3.81 -9.53 -9.02
N LYS A 259 4.69 -8.55 -9.26
CA LYS A 259 4.59 -7.19 -8.70
C LYS A 259 3.28 -6.51 -9.10
N LEU A 260 2.84 -6.64 -10.36
CA LEU A 260 1.55 -6.14 -10.83
C LEU A 260 0.40 -6.80 -10.06
N LYS A 261 0.38 -8.13 -9.94
CA LYS A 261 -0.62 -8.89 -9.18
C LYS A 261 -0.64 -8.51 -7.69
N GLN A 262 0.51 -8.22 -7.08
CA GLN A 262 0.59 -7.68 -5.71
C GLN A 262 -0.09 -6.31 -5.62
N THR A 263 0.27 -5.35 -6.50
CA THR A 263 -0.35 -4.02 -6.50
C THR A 263 -1.85 -4.04 -6.82
N GLU A 264 -2.33 -5.00 -7.60
CA GLU A 264 -3.76 -5.19 -7.88
C GLU A 264 -4.51 -5.72 -6.66
N ASN A 265 -3.96 -6.71 -5.96
CA ASN A 265 -4.51 -7.18 -4.68
C ASN A 265 -4.54 -6.07 -3.61
N GLU A 266 -3.53 -5.19 -3.58
CA GLU A 266 -3.49 -4.03 -2.68
C GLU A 266 -4.51 -2.96 -3.05
N LYS A 267 -4.63 -2.62 -4.34
CA LYS A 267 -5.67 -1.74 -4.90
C LYS A 267 -7.07 -2.24 -4.51
N ASP A 268 -7.34 -3.53 -4.63
CA ASP A 268 -8.65 -4.10 -4.34
C ASP A 268 -8.93 -4.15 -2.82
N LYS A 269 -7.92 -4.44 -1.99
CA LYS A 269 -8.00 -4.25 -0.52
C LYS A 269 -8.33 -2.80 -0.16
N MET A 270 -7.65 -1.83 -0.77
CA MET A 270 -7.87 -0.40 -0.52
C MET A 270 -9.23 0.08 -1.06
N SER A 271 -9.75 -0.52 -2.13
CA SER A 271 -11.12 -0.30 -2.61
C SER A 271 -12.16 -0.84 -1.61
N ALA A 272 -11.91 -2.03 -1.04
CA ALA A 272 -12.75 -2.64 -0.02
C ALA A 272 -12.73 -1.88 1.32
N THR A 273 -11.61 -1.30 1.75
CA THR A 273 -11.57 -0.40 2.92
C THR A 273 -12.23 0.94 2.64
N ALA A 274 -12.02 1.53 1.46
CA ALA A 274 -12.65 2.80 1.07
C ALA A 274 -14.19 2.69 0.98
N THR A 275 -14.72 1.57 0.49
CA THR A 275 -16.17 1.31 0.46
C THR A 275 -16.73 1.07 1.87
N LYS A 276 -16.03 0.33 2.74
CA LYS A 276 -16.38 0.20 4.17
C LYS A 276 -16.38 1.57 4.89
N MET A 277 -15.35 2.39 4.69
CA MET A 277 -15.28 3.76 5.24
C MET A 277 -16.44 4.63 4.75
N LYS A 278 -16.78 4.59 3.44
CA LYS A 278 -17.96 5.30 2.90
C LYS A 278 -19.26 4.85 3.58
N ALA A 279 -19.45 3.56 3.81
CA ALA A 279 -20.63 3.05 4.51
C ALA A 279 -20.70 3.53 5.98
N VAL A 280 -19.56 3.55 6.69
CA VAL A 280 -19.47 4.11 8.05
C VAL A 280 -19.77 5.60 8.06
N ILE A 281 -19.22 6.38 7.12
CA ILE A 281 -19.50 7.82 6.98
C ILE A 281 -20.99 8.08 6.73
N VAL A 282 -21.65 7.27 5.88
CA VAL A 282 -23.11 7.38 5.64
C VAL A 282 -23.90 7.04 6.92
N LYS A 283 -23.52 5.99 7.66
CA LYS A 283 -24.18 5.64 8.94
C LYS A 283 -24.01 6.75 9.99
N LEU A 284 -22.80 7.30 10.14
CA LEU A 284 -22.51 8.40 11.06
C LEU A 284 -23.25 9.68 10.67
N LYS A 285 -23.33 10.03 9.38
CA LYS A 285 -24.14 11.16 8.91
C LYS A 285 -25.63 10.98 9.23
N LYS A 286 -26.18 9.79 8.98
CA LYS A 286 -27.57 9.48 9.34
C LYS A 286 -27.80 9.63 10.86
N GLN A 287 -26.93 9.05 11.69
CA GLN A 287 -27.02 9.17 13.14
C GLN A 287 -26.82 10.62 13.64
N SER A 288 -26.06 11.44 12.91
CA SER A 288 -25.91 12.87 13.21
C SER A 288 -27.18 13.65 12.93
N GLU A 289 -27.87 13.38 11.82
CA GLU A 289 -29.14 14.05 11.50
C GLU A 289 -30.27 13.55 12.41
N GLU A 290 -30.33 12.24 12.72
CA GLU A 290 -31.27 11.68 13.71
C GLU A 290 -31.10 12.33 15.10
N ARG A 291 -29.85 12.56 15.53
CA ARG A 291 -29.55 13.29 16.77
C ARG A 291 -29.96 14.76 16.68
N LYS A 292 -29.67 15.44 15.58
CA LYS A 292 -30.07 16.83 15.34
C LYS A 292 -31.58 16.99 15.36
N GLU A 293 -32.33 16.14 14.66
CA GLU A 293 -33.80 16.08 14.75
C GLU A 293 -34.29 15.85 16.18
N SER A 294 -33.64 14.98 16.96
CA SER A 294 -34.02 14.76 18.37
C SER A 294 -33.75 15.99 19.25
N SER A 295 -32.66 16.71 18.99
CA SER A 295 -32.33 17.98 19.67
C SER A 295 -33.35 19.07 19.33
N GLU A 296 -33.67 19.24 18.05
CA GLU A 296 -34.68 20.20 17.56
C GLU A 296 -36.10 19.89 18.04
N ARG A 297 -36.38 18.66 18.52
CA ARG A 297 -37.64 18.29 19.18
C ARG A 297 -37.58 18.63 20.67
N LEU A 298 -36.52 18.23 21.36
CA LEU A 298 -36.31 18.55 22.78
C LEU A 298 -36.27 20.06 23.06
N GLU A 299 -35.73 20.87 22.13
CA GLU A 299 -35.72 22.33 22.21
C GLU A 299 -37.13 22.94 22.09
N LYS A 300 -38.00 22.33 21.25
CA LYS A 300 -39.42 22.71 21.13
C LYS A 300 -40.23 22.27 22.35
N ASP A 301 -39.94 21.10 22.90
CA ASP A 301 -40.57 20.62 24.14
C ASP A 301 -40.14 21.48 25.33
N LEU A 302 -38.85 21.84 25.44
CA LEU A 302 -38.31 22.73 26.47
C LEU A 302 -38.98 24.11 26.42
N THR A 303 -38.96 24.79 25.28
CA THR A 303 -39.60 26.10 25.12
C THR A 303 -41.11 26.05 25.34
N SER A 304 -41.77 24.92 25.04
CA SER A 304 -43.17 24.67 25.39
C SER A 304 -43.38 24.50 26.91
N VAL A 305 -42.45 23.87 27.63
CA VAL A 305 -42.48 23.73 29.10
C VAL A 305 -42.20 25.08 29.77
N GLU A 306 -41.23 25.85 29.29
CA GLU A 306 -40.92 27.21 29.76
C GLU A 306 -42.14 28.13 29.63
N GLN A 307 -42.84 28.10 28.49
CA GLN A 307 -44.09 28.86 28.29
C GLN A 307 -45.19 28.45 29.27
N ARG A 308 -45.37 27.15 29.56
CA ARG A 308 -46.32 26.68 30.57
C ARG A 308 -45.92 27.14 31.98
N HIS A 309 -44.63 27.04 32.31
CA HIS A 309 -44.11 27.46 33.62
C HIS A 309 -44.32 28.96 33.85
N GLU A 310 -44.03 29.80 32.86
CA GLU A 310 -44.25 31.24 32.98
C GLU A 310 -45.76 31.58 33.06
N GLN A 311 -46.62 30.87 32.32
CA GLN A 311 -48.07 31.00 32.43
C GLN A 311 -48.57 30.64 33.85
N THR A 312 -48.17 29.50 34.40
CA THR A 312 -48.55 29.09 35.76
C THR A 312 -47.95 30.02 36.83
N ARG A 313 -46.74 30.56 36.62
CA ARG A 313 -46.15 31.60 37.47
C ARG A 313 -46.99 32.89 37.44
N ILE A 314 -47.45 33.32 36.27
CA ILE A 314 -48.34 34.49 36.12
C ILE A 314 -49.69 34.23 36.81
N GLU A 315 -50.27 33.04 36.68
CA GLU A 315 -51.53 32.65 37.35
C GLU A 315 -51.37 32.64 38.89
N TRP A 316 -50.26 32.11 39.39
CA TRP A 316 -49.93 32.13 40.82
C TRP A 316 -49.71 33.56 41.35
N GLU A 317 -49.00 34.40 40.60
CA GLU A 317 -48.81 35.83 40.93
C GLU A 317 -50.17 36.56 41.00
N GLN A 318 -51.09 36.27 40.07
CA GLN A 318 -52.45 36.83 40.03
C GLN A 318 -53.30 36.39 41.23
N GLU A 319 -53.35 35.10 41.57
CA GLU A 319 -54.08 34.66 42.78
C GLU A 319 -53.42 35.17 44.06
N ARG A 320 -52.08 35.28 44.13
CA ARG A 320 -51.42 35.89 45.30
C ARG A 320 -51.85 37.36 45.48
N VAL A 321 -51.95 38.12 44.39
CA VAL A 321 -52.50 39.50 44.42
C VAL A 321 -53.99 39.50 44.76
N ARG A 322 -54.78 38.55 44.26
CA ARG A 322 -56.22 38.45 44.56
C ARG A 322 -56.48 38.13 46.03
N LEU A 323 -55.74 37.18 46.60
CA LEU A 323 -55.76 36.83 48.02
C LEU A 323 -55.26 37.98 48.89
N SER A 324 -54.21 38.70 48.49
CA SER A 324 -53.75 39.89 49.20
C SER A 324 -54.81 41.01 49.22
N ARG A 325 -55.60 41.15 48.15
CA ARG A 325 -56.72 42.10 48.09
C ARG A 325 -57.85 41.70 49.02
N THR A 326 -58.32 40.45 48.95
CA THR A 326 -59.43 39.97 49.81
C THR A 326 -59.03 39.96 51.28
N LEU A 327 -57.77 39.64 51.63
CA LEU A 327 -57.27 39.76 52.99
C LEU A 327 -57.34 41.22 53.50
N GLY A 328 -56.96 42.19 52.67
CA GLY A 328 -57.08 43.63 52.99
C GLY A 328 -58.54 44.08 53.16
N GLU A 329 -59.44 43.66 52.28
CA GLU A 329 -60.87 43.94 52.37
C GLU A 329 -61.50 43.34 53.64
N GLN A 330 -61.09 42.14 54.06
CA GLN A 330 -61.56 41.53 55.30
C GLN A 330 -60.92 42.19 56.54
N GLY A 331 -59.66 42.59 56.49
CA GLY A 331 -59.00 43.35 57.56
C GLY A 331 -59.70 44.69 57.83
N GLU A 332 -60.10 45.41 56.78
CA GLU A 332 -60.88 46.65 56.91
C GLU A 332 -62.30 46.40 57.46
N LYS A 333 -62.97 45.31 57.05
CA LYS A 333 -64.26 44.90 57.65
C LYS A 333 -64.13 44.54 59.13
N ILE A 334 -63.06 43.85 59.52
CA ILE A 334 -62.75 43.53 60.93
C ILE A 334 -62.56 44.85 61.70
N ARG A 335 -61.73 45.77 61.19
CA ARG A 335 -61.51 47.09 61.82
C ARG A 335 -62.80 47.91 61.99
N GLN A 336 -63.71 47.84 61.02
CA GLN A 336 -65.05 48.47 61.11
C GLN A 336 -65.95 47.76 62.14
N SER A 337 -65.86 46.44 62.25
CA SER A 337 -66.57 45.66 63.28
C SER A 337 -66.03 45.97 64.68
N GLU A 338 -64.72 46.03 64.86
CA GLU A 338 -64.06 46.41 66.12
C GLU A 338 -64.44 47.83 66.55
N GLN A 339 -64.45 48.79 65.62
CA GLN A 339 -64.87 50.17 65.89
C GLN A 339 -66.35 50.24 66.31
N THR A 340 -67.24 49.48 65.67
CA THR A 340 -68.67 49.46 66.04
C THR A 340 -68.91 48.75 67.37
N VAL A 341 -68.18 47.65 67.65
CA VAL A 341 -68.17 46.99 68.96
C VAL A 341 -67.68 47.93 70.06
N SER A 342 -66.59 48.66 69.83
CA SER A 342 -66.07 49.67 70.78
C SER A 342 -67.09 50.78 71.06
N ASN A 343 -67.74 51.30 70.02
CA ASN A 343 -68.82 52.29 70.16
C ASN A 343 -70.00 51.74 70.97
N MET A 344 -70.43 50.49 70.72
CA MET A 344 -71.49 49.83 71.49
C MET A 344 -71.08 49.57 72.94
N GLN A 345 -69.83 49.18 73.21
CA GLN A 345 -69.31 49.01 74.57
C GLN A 345 -69.33 50.34 75.35
N MET A 346 -68.97 51.45 74.71
CA MET A 346 -69.05 52.78 75.31
C MET A 346 -70.51 53.20 75.60
N GLN A 347 -71.45 52.88 74.71
CA GLN A 347 -72.89 53.08 74.96
C GLN A 347 -73.39 52.21 76.13
N ILE A 348 -72.99 50.94 76.19
CA ILE A 348 -73.33 50.02 77.29
C ILE A 348 -72.76 50.53 78.63
N ALA A 349 -71.53 51.03 78.67
CA ALA A 349 -70.94 51.66 79.86
C ALA A 349 -71.72 52.90 80.30
N THR A 350 -72.10 53.76 79.36
CA THR A 350 -72.91 54.97 79.61
C THR A 350 -74.30 54.60 80.16
N LEU A 351 -74.98 53.63 79.55
CA LEU A 351 -76.29 53.16 79.99
C LEU A 351 -76.23 52.44 81.35
N ARG A 352 -75.15 51.70 81.65
CA ARG A 352 -74.91 51.13 82.98
C ARG A 352 -74.76 52.23 84.03
N SER A 353 -73.93 53.23 83.77
CA SER A 353 -73.77 54.39 84.67
C SER A 353 -75.09 55.14 84.89
N HIS A 354 -75.90 55.32 83.84
CA HIS A 354 -77.21 55.97 83.96
C HIS A 354 -78.20 55.11 84.76
N ARG A 355 -78.25 53.79 84.52
CA ARG A 355 -79.05 52.85 85.31
C ARG A 355 -78.63 52.84 86.78
N GLU A 356 -77.34 52.91 87.08
CA GLU A 356 -76.84 53.00 88.46
C GLU A 356 -77.12 54.36 89.13
N ALA A 357 -77.25 55.44 88.36
CA ALA A 357 -77.71 56.73 88.88
C ALA A 357 -79.22 56.69 89.20
N LEU A 358 -80.03 56.14 88.29
CA LEU A 358 -81.47 55.92 88.50
C LEU A 358 -81.75 54.92 89.63
N GLN A 359 -80.91 53.89 89.80
CA GLN A 359 -81.04 52.95 90.92
C GLN A 359 -80.83 53.65 92.26
N ARG A 360 -79.79 54.48 92.40
CA ARG A 360 -79.57 55.28 93.61
C ARG A 360 -80.76 56.20 93.89
N GLN A 361 -81.26 56.91 92.87
CA GLN A 361 -82.46 57.75 93.01
C GLN A 361 -83.71 56.93 93.40
N TYR A 362 -83.88 55.72 92.88
CA TYR A 362 -84.96 54.82 93.27
C TYR A 362 -84.81 54.33 94.71
N ASP A 363 -83.59 53.99 95.14
CA ASP A 363 -83.30 53.55 96.51
C ASP A 363 -83.53 54.70 97.50
N ASP A 364 -83.08 55.92 97.18
CA ASP A 364 -83.34 57.16 97.93
C ASP A 364 -84.86 57.42 98.06
N ILE A 365 -85.60 57.42 96.94
CA ILE A 365 -87.06 57.58 96.92
C ILE A 365 -87.77 56.44 97.66
N THR A 366 -87.22 55.23 97.66
CA THR A 366 -87.76 54.09 98.42
C THR A 366 -87.54 54.25 99.92
N MET A 367 -86.39 54.81 100.34
CA MET A 367 -86.15 55.18 101.74
C MET A 367 -87.06 56.34 102.19
N GLU A 368 -87.26 57.36 101.36
CA GLU A 368 -88.25 58.42 101.60
C GLU A 368 -89.67 57.85 101.65
N TYR A 369 -90.01 56.92 100.77
CA TYR A 369 -91.32 56.27 100.74
C TYR A 369 -91.55 55.36 101.94
N GLU A 370 -90.58 54.57 102.42
CA GLU A 370 -90.75 53.78 103.65
C GLU A 370 -90.81 54.68 104.90
N SER A 371 -90.10 55.81 104.90
CA SER A 371 -90.27 56.87 105.92
C SER A 371 -91.69 57.45 105.87
N PHE A 372 -92.20 57.77 104.68
CA PHE A 372 -93.56 58.25 104.47
C PHE A 372 -94.61 57.19 104.83
N LYS A 373 -94.43 55.94 104.43
CA LYS A 373 -95.31 54.79 104.69
C LYS A 373 -95.32 54.42 106.18
N SER A 374 -94.26 54.67 106.91
CA SER A 374 -94.26 54.58 108.39
C SER A 374 -95.13 55.68 108.99
N LYS A 375 -94.97 56.95 108.55
CA LYS A 375 -95.83 58.08 108.95
C LYS A 375 -97.29 57.89 108.51
N ALA A 376 -97.52 57.26 107.36
CA ALA A 376 -98.84 57.06 106.77
C ALA A 376 -99.54 55.80 107.30
N ARG A 377 -98.83 54.75 107.72
CA ARG A 377 -99.41 53.65 108.51
C ARG A 377 -99.94 54.15 109.85
N TYR A 378 -99.17 54.98 110.54
CA TYR A 378 -99.60 55.68 111.77
C TYR A 378 -100.90 56.51 111.58
N VAL A 379 -101.19 56.97 110.35
CA VAL A 379 -102.46 57.65 109.99
C VAL A 379 -103.55 56.66 109.52
N LEU A 380 -103.21 55.71 108.64
CA LEU A 380 -104.16 54.80 107.99
C LEU A 380 -104.62 53.64 108.89
N GLU A 381 -103.91 53.36 109.98
CA GLU A 381 -104.39 52.50 111.07
C GLU A 381 -105.63 53.10 111.77
N GLN A 382 -105.97 54.37 111.50
CA GLN A 382 -107.25 55.00 111.89
C GLN A 382 -108.39 54.85 110.85
N GLN A 383 -108.16 54.35 109.63
CA GLN A 383 -109.09 54.56 108.49
C GLN A 383 -109.41 53.31 107.62
N LYS A 384 -109.33 52.09 108.15
CA LYS A 384 -109.35 50.85 107.35
C LYS A 384 -110.72 50.12 107.25
N THR A 385 -111.58 50.54 106.32
CA THR A 385 -112.82 49.86 105.81
C THR A 385 -113.31 50.62 104.55
N THR A 386 -113.84 50.08 103.43
CA THR A 386 -114.37 48.74 103.03
C THR A 386 -114.31 48.56 101.47
N THR A 387 -114.88 47.48 100.92
CA THR A 387 -114.98 46.97 99.51
C THR A 387 -115.75 47.89 98.51
N GLN A 388 -116.09 47.60 97.23
CA GLN A 388 -116.23 46.35 96.42
C GLN A 388 -116.39 46.62 94.89
N THR A 389 -115.98 45.66 94.01
CA THR A 389 -116.40 45.36 92.59
C THR A 389 -116.66 46.53 91.56
N ASP A 390 -117.11 46.40 90.29
CA ASP A 390 -117.67 45.32 89.42
C ASP A 390 -117.43 45.52 87.89
N THR A 391 -117.62 44.44 87.11
CA THR A 391 -117.85 44.22 85.64
C THR A 391 -117.44 45.19 84.48
N VAL A 392 -117.36 44.64 83.25
CA VAL A 392 -116.94 45.26 81.96
C VAL A 392 -118.10 45.25 80.93
N SER A 393 -118.09 46.15 79.93
CA SER A 393 -119.16 46.27 78.91
C SER A 393 -118.68 46.64 77.49
N ASP A 394 -119.10 45.85 76.49
CA ASP A 394 -119.43 46.14 75.07
C ASP A 394 -118.46 46.94 74.15
N SER A 395 -117.31 47.42 74.63
CA SER A 395 -116.31 48.12 73.79
C SER A 395 -115.59 47.15 72.82
N ASP A 396 -115.30 45.95 73.31
CA ASP A 396 -114.30 45.05 72.74
C ASP A 396 -114.67 44.54 71.33
N TYR A 397 -115.97 44.39 71.04
CA TYR A 397 -116.45 43.83 69.77
C TYR A 397 -116.07 44.69 68.55
N LYS A 398 -116.03 46.02 68.69
CA LYS A 398 -115.58 46.92 67.60
C LYS A 398 -114.08 46.91 67.43
N GLN A 399 -113.34 46.80 68.53
CA GLN A 399 -111.88 46.75 68.52
C GLN A 399 -111.39 45.43 67.89
N LEU A 400 -112.04 44.31 68.21
CA LEU A 400 -111.80 42.99 67.62
C LEU A 400 -111.99 42.98 66.09
N LYS A 401 -113.00 43.69 65.56
CA LYS A 401 -113.22 43.77 64.10
C LYS A 401 -112.07 44.49 63.39
N VAL A 402 -111.62 45.64 63.91
CA VAL A 402 -110.51 46.41 63.32
C VAL A 402 -109.19 45.63 63.42
N GLN A 403 -108.97 44.92 64.54
CA GLN A 403 -107.84 44.01 64.68
C GLN A 403 -107.88 42.90 63.62
N MET A 404 -109.02 42.24 63.42
CA MET A 404 -109.15 41.17 62.42
C MET A 404 -108.93 41.69 60.97
N GLU A 405 -109.38 42.91 60.64
CA GLU A 405 -109.11 43.53 59.34
C GLU A 405 -107.61 43.88 59.17
N SER A 406 -106.93 44.28 60.25
CA SER A 406 -105.47 44.48 60.26
C SER A 406 -104.68 43.17 60.12
N GLU A 407 -105.14 42.09 60.78
CA GLU A 407 -104.50 40.77 60.69
C GLU A 407 -104.68 40.15 59.29
N VAL A 408 -105.79 40.40 58.59
CA VAL A 408 -105.95 40.00 57.18
C VAL A 408 -104.93 40.69 56.27
N GLN A 409 -104.64 41.99 56.47
CA GLN A 409 -103.62 42.72 55.71
C GLN A 409 -102.19 42.29 56.06
N SER A 410 -101.94 41.92 57.33
CA SER A 410 -100.67 41.31 57.73
C SER A 410 -100.49 39.93 57.08
N ASN A 411 -101.55 39.12 56.99
CA ASN A 411 -101.50 37.81 56.35
C ASN A 411 -101.31 37.89 54.82
N SER A 412 -101.89 38.88 54.13
CA SER A 412 -101.65 39.05 52.68
C SER A 412 -100.21 39.45 52.39
N THR A 413 -99.65 40.40 53.15
CA THR A 413 -98.25 40.84 52.99
C THR A 413 -97.24 39.76 53.39
N LEU A 414 -97.55 38.94 54.41
CA LEU A 414 -96.77 37.74 54.73
C LEU A 414 -96.84 36.69 53.62
N SER A 415 -98.00 36.46 53.00
CA SER A 415 -98.18 35.52 51.88
C SER A 415 -97.38 35.94 50.64
N GLU A 416 -97.38 37.24 50.31
CA GLU A 416 -96.53 37.82 49.26
C GLU A 416 -95.04 37.63 49.59
N ARG A 417 -94.64 37.83 50.85
CA ARG A 417 -93.24 37.60 51.27
C ARG A 417 -92.85 36.12 51.17
N CYS A 418 -93.70 35.18 51.59
CA CYS A 418 -93.47 33.76 51.37
C CYS A 418 -93.31 33.43 49.87
N SER A 419 -94.20 33.94 49.03
CA SER A 419 -94.16 33.75 47.56
C SER A 419 -92.89 34.34 46.91
N SER A 420 -92.28 35.37 47.52
CA SER A 420 -90.97 35.90 47.10
C SER A 420 -89.82 34.98 47.52
N LEU A 421 -89.82 34.48 48.76
CA LEU A 421 -88.80 33.57 49.27
C LEU A 421 -88.84 32.19 48.59
N GLU A 422 -90.01 31.72 48.18
CA GLU A 422 -90.18 30.51 47.36
C GLU A 422 -89.55 30.66 45.96
N ARG A 423 -89.60 31.86 45.37
CA ARG A 423 -88.86 32.18 44.14
C ARG A 423 -87.36 32.24 44.36
N GLU A 424 -86.91 33.00 45.36
CA GLU A 424 -85.49 33.09 45.74
C GLU A 424 -84.89 31.68 45.99
N LEU A 425 -85.61 30.81 46.70
CA LEU A 425 -85.23 29.40 46.89
C LEU A 425 -85.19 28.61 45.58
N SER A 426 -86.21 28.74 44.71
CA SER A 426 -86.26 28.02 43.42
C SER A 426 -85.11 28.43 42.49
N GLU A 427 -84.78 29.72 42.46
CA GLU A 427 -83.65 30.26 41.69
C GLU A 427 -82.32 29.74 42.25
N LEU A 428 -82.13 29.77 43.58
CA LEU A 428 -80.95 29.20 44.24
C LEU A 428 -80.81 27.69 44.01
N PHE A 429 -81.90 26.91 44.04
CA PHE A 429 -81.87 25.49 43.68
C PHE A 429 -81.42 25.28 42.23
N SER A 430 -81.93 26.07 41.28
CA SER A 430 -81.51 25.97 39.88
C SER A 430 -80.03 26.33 39.68
N TYR A 431 -79.53 27.31 40.43
CA TYR A 431 -78.12 27.72 40.41
C TYR A 431 -77.19 26.65 41.01
N VAL A 432 -77.55 26.06 42.17
CA VAL A 432 -76.81 24.95 42.77
C VAL A 432 -76.80 23.72 41.86
N GLU A 433 -77.91 23.41 41.20
CA GLU A 433 -77.98 22.29 40.26
C GLU A 433 -77.21 22.58 38.96
N SER A 434 -77.10 23.84 38.53
CA SER A 434 -76.25 24.26 37.41
C SER A 434 -74.76 24.14 37.75
N LEU A 435 -74.34 24.67 38.91
CA LEU A 435 -72.97 24.51 39.42
C LEU A 435 -72.59 23.04 39.59
N LYS A 436 -73.51 22.20 40.08
CA LYS A 436 -73.27 20.76 40.21
C LYS A 436 -72.98 20.12 38.85
N ARG A 437 -73.79 20.39 37.82
CA ARG A 437 -73.53 19.90 36.45
C ARG A 437 -72.17 20.39 35.94
N GLU A 438 -71.81 21.65 36.18
CA GLU A 438 -70.52 22.20 35.76
C GLU A 438 -69.34 21.50 36.47
N THR A 439 -69.46 21.18 37.77
CA THR A 439 -68.43 20.42 38.50
C THR A 439 -68.36 18.96 38.07
N ASP A 440 -69.51 18.30 37.84
CA ASP A 440 -69.57 16.91 37.37
C ASP A 440 -68.95 16.79 35.95
N GLU A 441 -69.23 17.74 35.06
CA GLU A 441 -68.60 17.80 33.73
C GLU A 441 -67.08 18.10 33.81
N LYS A 442 -66.65 19.02 34.70
CA LYS A 442 -65.23 19.34 34.89
C LYS A 442 -64.45 18.13 35.43
N LEU A 443 -65.04 17.40 36.36
CA LEU A 443 -64.48 16.14 36.87
C LEU A 443 -64.34 15.12 35.74
N SER A 444 -65.42 14.84 35.00
CA SER A 444 -65.41 13.89 33.88
C SER A 444 -64.38 14.26 32.78
N ARG A 445 -64.24 15.55 32.44
CA ARG A 445 -63.19 16.04 31.52
C ARG A 445 -61.78 15.77 32.07
N SER A 446 -61.57 15.97 33.38
CA SER A 446 -60.28 15.71 34.03
C SER A 446 -59.95 14.21 34.08
N GLU A 447 -60.94 13.35 34.34
CA GLU A 447 -60.80 11.89 34.34
C GLU A 447 -60.45 11.36 32.93
N GLU A 448 -61.15 11.83 31.90
CA GLU A 448 -60.89 11.43 30.51
C GLU A 448 -59.51 11.93 30.03
N GLN A 449 -59.09 13.15 30.42
CA GLN A 449 -57.73 13.65 30.18
C GLN A 449 -56.66 12.80 30.91
N HIS A 450 -56.87 12.47 32.18
CA HIS A 450 -55.93 11.62 32.93
C HIS A 450 -55.79 10.23 32.31
N LYS A 451 -56.90 9.61 31.91
CA LYS A 451 -56.97 8.33 31.20
C LYS A 451 -56.25 8.37 29.84
N GLN A 452 -56.37 9.46 29.09
CA GLN A 452 -55.61 9.67 27.84
C GLN A 452 -54.10 9.84 28.10
N LEU A 453 -53.70 10.55 29.16
CA LEU A 453 -52.29 10.68 29.55
C LEU A 453 -51.70 9.34 30.04
N MET A 454 -52.46 8.55 30.79
CA MET A 454 -52.04 7.23 31.28
C MET A 454 -51.88 6.23 30.13
N THR A 455 -52.88 6.07 29.27
CA THR A 455 -52.76 5.21 28.08
C THR A 455 -51.66 5.67 27.13
N GLY A 456 -51.45 6.99 26.99
CA GLY A 456 -50.31 7.57 26.28
C GLY A 456 -48.95 7.35 26.95
N ALA A 457 -48.89 7.14 28.26
CA ALA A 457 -47.69 6.73 28.99
C ALA A 457 -47.42 5.23 28.83
N GLU A 458 -48.44 4.38 29.01
CA GLU A 458 -48.39 2.92 28.81
C GLU A 458 -47.92 2.54 27.40
N ALA A 459 -48.43 3.23 26.37
CA ALA A 459 -48.00 3.05 24.98
C ALA A 459 -46.53 3.43 24.77
N ARG A 460 -46.05 4.53 25.38
CA ARG A 460 -44.63 4.94 25.32
C ARG A 460 -43.73 3.95 26.05
N VAL A 461 -44.10 3.50 27.26
CA VAL A 461 -43.37 2.48 28.02
C VAL A 461 -43.30 1.18 27.23
N SER A 462 -44.41 0.73 26.65
CA SER A 462 -44.47 -0.48 25.80
C SER A 462 -43.57 -0.36 24.55
N SER A 463 -43.52 0.83 23.92
CA SER A 463 -42.63 1.12 22.80
C SER A 463 -41.15 1.05 23.21
N LEU A 464 -40.79 1.72 24.33
CA LEU A 464 -39.44 1.72 24.88
C LEU A 464 -38.97 0.34 25.34
N LEU A 465 -39.85 -0.49 25.91
CA LEU A 465 -39.55 -1.88 26.27
C LEU A 465 -39.27 -2.73 25.02
N ASN A 466 -40.06 -2.57 23.95
CA ASN A 466 -39.82 -3.26 22.69
C ASN A 466 -38.51 -2.80 22.01
N GLN A 467 -38.19 -1.50 22.05
CA GLN A 467 -36.93 -0.96 21.55
C GLN A 467 -35.73 -1.48 22.34
N ASN A 468 -35.80 -1.48 23.68
CA ASN A 468 -34.75 -2.07 24.54
C ASN A 468 -34.57 -3.56 24.29
N ARG A 469 -35.66 -4.32 24.09
CA ARG A 469 -35.61 -5.73 23.71
C ARG A 469 -34.89 -5.94 22.37
N HIS A 470 -35.16 -5.10 21.36
CA HIS A 470 -34.48 -5.18 20.07
C HIS A 470 -32.99 -4.82 20.17
N LEU A 471 -32.65 -3.75 20.89
CA LEU A 471 -31.25 -3.35 21.13
C LEU A 471 -30.48 -4.42 21.90
N LYS A 472 -31.11 -5.07 22.89
CA LYS A 472 -30.50 -6.20 23.61
C LYS A 472 -30.17 -7.37 22.68
N LEU A 473 -31.10 -7.76 21.80
CA LEU A 473 -30.84 -8.79 20.79
C LEU A 473 -29.70 -8.39 19.83
N GLU A 474 -29.66 -7.14 19.37
CA GLU A 474 -28.56 -6.65 18.51
C GLU A 474 -27.20 -6.62 19.24
N VAL A 475 -27.18 -6.56 20.58
CA VAL A 475 -25.97 -6.70 21.41
C VAL A 475 -25.61 -8.17 21.60
N ASP A 476 -26.57 -9.04 21.93
CA ASP A 476 -26.36 -10.49 22.12
C ASP A 476 -25.84 -11.16 20.83
N ASP A 477 -26.34 -10.74 19.66
CA ASP A 477 -25.84 -11.17 18.34
C ASP A 477 -24.37 -10.74 18.11
N LYS A 478 -24.03 -9.47 18.40
CA LYS A 478 -22.65 -8.95 18.26
C LYS A 478 -21.68 -9.65 19.22
N VAL A 479 -22.11 -9.88 20.46
CA VAL A 479 -21.31 -10.62 21.46
C VAL A 479 -21.10 -12.07 21.01
N SER A 480 -22.11 -12.69 20.38
CA SER A 480 -21.98 -14.05 19.83
C SER A 480 -21.00 -14.11 18.65
N LEU A 481 -21.05 -13.13 17.74
CA LEU A 481 -20.09 -12.98 16.64
C LEU A 481 -18.65 -12.71 17.14
N LEU A 482 -18.49 -11.87 18.17
CA LEU A 482 -17.18 -11.63 18.79
C LEU A 482 -16.61 -12.90 19.42
N ARG A 483 -17.42 -13.66 20.17
CA ARG A 483 -17.03 -14.97 20.75
C ARG A 483 -16.65 -16.00 19.68
N GLU A 484 -17.26 -15.93 18.50
CA GLU A 484 -16.86 -16.76 17.35
C GLU A 484 -15.47 -16.35 16.81
N LYS A 485 -15.22 -15.04 16.64
CA LYS A 485 -13.90 -14.54 16.23
C LYS A 485 -12.82 -14.78 17.29
N GLU A 486 -13.16 -14.81 18.57
CA GLU A 486 -12.27 -15.26 19.65
C GLU A 486 -11.97 -16.76 19.61
N ARG A 487 -12.82 -17.61 19.00
CA ARG A 487 -12.48 -19.01 18.71
C ARG A 487 -11.53 -19.08 17.52
N GLU A 488 -11.90 -18.49 16.39
CA GLU A 488 -11.06 -18.46 15.17
C GLU A 488 -9.64 -17.94 15.45
N ILE A 489 -9.49 -16.88 16.26
CA ILE A 489 -8.17 -16.36 16.69
C ILE A 489 -7.41 -17.34 17.61
N ARG A 490 -8.10 -18.11 18.47
CA ARG A 490 -7.46 -19.16 19.29
C ARG A 490 -7.02 -20.34 18.44
N ASP A 491 -7.84 -20.77 17.50
CA ASP A 491 -7.57 -21.90 16.62
C ASP A 491 -6.37 -21.60 15.70
N LEU A 492 -6.34 -20.40 15.09
CA LEU A 492 -5.19 -19.91 14.32
C LEU A 492 -3.91 -19.77 15.17
N ARG A 493 -4.01 -19.32 16.42
CA ARG A 493 -2.87 -19.30 17.35
C ARG A 493 -2.37 -20.71 17.69
N HIS A 494 -3.26 -21.69 17.80
CA HIS A 494 -2.90 -23.08 18.01
C HIS A 494 -2.21 -23.68 16.78
N GLU A 495 -2.73 -23.43 15.57
CA GLU A 495 -2.12 -23.85 14.31
C GLU A 495 -0.70 -23.26 14.12
N VAL A 496 -0.53 -21.96 14.37
CA VAL A 496 0.79 -21.31 14.37
C VAL A 496 1.73 -21.94 15.40
N SER A 497 1.24 -22.28 16.60
CA SER A 497 2.04 -22.96 17.64
C SER A 497 2.50 -24.36 17.19
N LEU A 498 1.62 -25.14 16.57
CA LEU A 498 1.95 -26.45 15.98
C LEU A 498 2.99 -26.31 14.87
N SER A 499 2.77 -25.42 13.90
CA SER A 499 3.69 -25.18 12.78
C SER A 499 5.08 -24.72 13.26
N GLN A 500 5.14 -23.89 14.30
CA GLN A 500 6.41 -23.53 14.97
C GLN A 500 7.05 -24.73 15.68
N GLN A 501 6.28 -25.63 16.29
CA GLN A 501 6.82 -26.84 16.92
C GLN A 501 7.38 -27.82 15.88
N GLU A 502 6.69 -28.01 14.76
CA GLU A 502 7.13 -28.84 13.64
C GLU A 502 8.38 -28.26 12.98
N SER A 503 8.41 -26.94 12.75
CA SER A 503 9.61 -26.23 12.26
C SER A 503 10.82 -26.43 13.19
N LYS A 504 10.62 -26.38 14.51
CA LYS A 504 11.66 -26.66 15.51
C LYS A 504 12.12 -28.12 15.48
N ARG A 505 11.22 -29.09 15.28
CA ARG A 505 11.57 -30.52 15.09
C ARG A 505 12.41 -30.73 13.83
N ALA A 506 11.96 -30.22 12.69
CA ALA A 506 12.67 -30.33 11.41
C ALA A 506 14.07 -29.69 11.44
N LEU A 507 14.22 -28.53 12.10
CA LEU A 507 15.54 -27.91 12.33
C LEU A 507 16.43 -28.78 13.24
N GLY A 508 15.85 -29.41 14.28
CA GLY A 508 16.55 -30.36 15.14
C GLY A 508 17.01 -31.63 14.41
N GLU A 509 16.18 -32.16 13.51
CA GLU A 509 16.49 -33.30 12.66
C GLU A 509 17.57 -32.99 11.63
N LEU A 510 17.49 -31.84 10.95
CA LEU A 510 18.55 -31.34 10.06
C LEU A 510 19.86 -31.09 10.81
N GLY A 511 19.79 -30.58 12.05
CA GLY A 511 20.95 -30.41 12.93
C GLY A 511 21.53 -31.71 13.49
N ALA A 512 20.74 -32.79 13.56
CA ALA A 512 21.22 -34.13 13.87
C ALA A 512 21.85 -34.79 12.63
N GLU A 513 21.23 -34.64 11.46
CA GLU A 513 21.73 -35.20 10.21
C GLU A 513 23.03 -34.54 9.73
N ARG A 514 23.19 -33.22 9.95
CA ARG A 514 24.46 -32.53 9.76
C ARG A 514 25.57 -33.17 10.61
N ARG A 515 25.32 -33.41 11.90
CA ARG A 515 26.30 -34.05 12.80
C ARG A 515 26.60 -35.50 12.39
N ARG A 516 25.62 -36.27 11.90
CA ARG A 516 25.89 -37.60 11.33
C ARG A 516 26.82 -37.53 10.11
N ARG A 517 26.65 -36.54 9.24
CA ARG A 517 27.55 -36.32 8.10
C ARG A 517 28.95 -35.92 8.55
N GLU A 518 29.06 -34.97 9.49
CA GLU A 518 30.34 -34.56 10.09
C GLU A 518 31.06 -35.74 10.79
N GLU A 519 30.33 -36.63 11.47
CA GLU A 519 30.85 -37.88 12.06
C GLU A 519 31.32 -38.88 10.99
N VAL A 520 30.55 -39.07 9.91
CA VAL A 520 30.91 -39.98 8.82
C VAL A 520 32.11 -39.45 8.02
N GLU A 521 32.16 -38.16 7.75
CA GLU A 521 33.30 -37.48 7.11
C GLU A 521 34.55 -37.56 7.98
N SER A 522 34.42 -37.33 9.30
CA SER A 522 35.51 -37.52 10.27
C SER A 522 36.03 -38.97 10.31
N ARG A 523 35.14 -39.96 10.25
CA ARG A 523 35.52 -41.39 10.19
C ARG A 523 36.20 -41.72 8.85
N ALA A 524 35.70 -41.20 7.73
CA ALA A 524 36.31 -41.38 6.42
C ALA A 524 37.72 -40.77 6.37
N ALA A 525 37.91 -39.56 6.89
CA ALA A 525 39.22 -38.92 7.00
C ALA A 525 40.20 -39.74 7.86
N GLN A 526 39.75 -40.28 9.00
CA GLN A 526 40.55 -41.19 9.85
C GLN A 526 40.89 -42.52 9.14
N GLN A 527 40.04 -42.99 8.23
CA GLN A 527 40.27 -44.22 7.47
C GLN A 527 41.27 -44.03 6.33
N ILE A 528 41.26 -42.86 5.68
CA ILE A 528 42.21 -42.45 4.62
C ILE A 528 43.66 -42.38 5.17
N ILE A 529 43.83 -41.96 6.42
CA ILE A 529 45.17 -41.85 7.06
C ILE A 529 45.85 -43.21 7.28
N ASN A 530 45.10 -44.32 7.28
CA ASN A 530 45.56 -45.61 7.82
C ASN A 530 45.76 -46.75 6.79
N THR A 531 45.77 -46.50 5.47
CA THR A 531 46.01 -47.56 4.46
C THR A 531 46.96 -47.16 3.31
N PRO A 532 47.92 -48.02 2.92
CA PRO A 532 48.85 -47.76 1.81
C PRO A 532 48.28 -48.17 0.42
N PRO A 533 48.74 -47.56 -0.68
CA PRO A 533 48.09 -47.67 -2.00
C PRO A 533 48.53 -48.88 -2.84
N LYS A 534 47.61 -49.44 -3.64
CA LYS A 534 47.87 -50.31 -4.81
C LYS A 534 46.83 -50.11 -5.94
N PRO A 535 47.15 -50.48 -7.20
CA PRO A 535 46.44 -49.98 -8.41
C PRO A 535 45.28 -50.87 -8.92
N ALA A 536 44.63 -50.38 -9.98
CA ALA A 536 43.31 -50.80 -10.50
C ALA A 536 43.23 -52.15 -11.26
N VAL A 537 42.02 -52.73 -11.29
CA VAL A 537 41.59 -53.84 -12.17
C VAL A 537 40.15 -53.56 -12.69
N ASN A 538 39.74 -54.22 -13.77
CA ASN A 538 38.54 -53.96 -14.59
C ASN A 538 37.20 -54.53 -14.05
N ARG A 539 36.10 -53.88 -14.46
CA ARG A 539 34.76 -54.40 -14.90
C ARG A 539 34.12 -55.61 -14.17
N SER A 540 32.87 -55.45 -13.69
CA SER A 540 31.66 -55.96 -14.39
C SER A 540 30.34 -55.90 -13.58
N ASN A 541 29.27 -55.35 -14.18
CA ASN A 541 27.82 -55.59 -13.96
C ASN A 541 27.15 -55.47 -12.55
N PRO A 542 25.79 -55.41 -12.48
CA PRO A 542 25.04 -55.02 -11.28
C PRO A 542 24.32 -56.18 -10.53
N GLN A 543 23.55 -55.81 -9.48
CA GLN A 543 22.51 -56.56 -8.73
C GLN A 543 22.82 -56.96 -7.27
N SER A 544 22.80 -55.97 -6.38
CA SER A 544 22.15 -56.02 -5.05
C SER A 544 21.80 -54.57 -4.63
N ASP A 545 20.91 -54.23 -3.70
CA ASP A 545 20.25 -55.02 -2.64
C ASP A 545 18.71 -54.93 -2.70
N VAL A 546 18.03 -56.02 -2.32
CA VAL A 546 16.57 -56.06 -2.06
C VAL A 546 16.33 -56.39 -0.58
N GLU A 547 16.91 -55.60 0.35
CA GLU A 547 16.87 -55.97 1.77
C GLU A 547 16.81 -54.80 2.79
N LEU A 548 16.01 -53.76 2.50
CA LEU A 548 15.77 -52.65 3.45
C LEU A 548 14.29 -52.31 3.68
N ALA A 549 13.38 -53.27 3.46
CA ALA A 549 11.93 -53.07 3.48
C ALA A 549 11.16 -53.76 4.64
N ARG A 550 11.83 -54.34 5.65
CA ARG A 550 11.18 -55.24 6.65
C ARG A 550 11.65 -55.15 8.11
N ARG A 551 12.01 -53.96 8.64
CA ARG A 551 12.44 -53.88 10.06
C ARG A 551 12.05 -52.66 10.91
N VAL A 552 10.86 -52.09 10.71
CA VAL A 552 10.19 -51.29 11.76
C VAL A 552 8.73 -51.71 11.90
N ASN A 553 8.48 -52.76 12.68
CA ASN A 553 7.22 -52.95 13.39
C ASN A 553 7.39 -53.95 14.55
N ARG A 554 6.46 -53.91 15.51
CA ARG A 554 6.36 -54.72 16.74
C ARG A 554 7.28 -54.30 17.92
N GLU A 555 6.67 -54.35 19.11
CA GLU A 555 7.25 -54.36 20.47
C GLU A 555 7.74 -53.00 21.03
N LEU A 556 7.35 -52.55 22.23
CA LEU A 556 6.58 -53.20 23.32
C LEU A 556 5.68 -52.19 24.09
N LEU A 557 4.59 -52.70 24.69
CA LEU A 557 3.82 -52.00 25.74
C LEU A 557 4.31 -52.43 27.13
N GLN A 558 4.17 -51.56 28.14
CA GLN A 558 3.78 -51.99 29.50
C GLN A 558 3.12 -50.86 30.33
N LYS A 559 2.19 -51.25 31.22
CA LYS A 559 1.53 -50.47 32.29
C LYS A 559 1.74 -51.22 33.62
N PRO A 560 1.69 -50.56 34.80
CA PRO A 560 0.45 -50.43 35.61
C PRO A 560 0.10 -48.96 35.98
N VAL A 561 -1.14 -48.49 36.27
CA VAL A 561 -2.13 -48.77 37.37
C VAL A 561 -1.61 -48.23 38.73
N VAL A 562 -2.30 -47.37 39.52
CA VAL A 562 -3.63 -47.40 40.21
C VAL A 562 -4.26 -45.97 40.21
N SER A 563 -5.56 -45.69 39.95
CA SER A 563 -6.77 -45.61 40.85
C SER A 563 -6.63 -44.74 42.13
N ARG A 564 -7.66 -44.05 42.69
CA ARG A 564 -9.13 -44.25 42.72
C ARG A 564 -9.89 -42.96 43.14
N PHE A 565 -11.12 -42.73 42.63
CA PHE A 565 -12.39 -42.24 43.28
C PHE A 565 -12.40 -40.99 44.22
N ASP A 566 -13.51 -40.31 44.54
CA ASP A 566 -14.80 -39.90 43.90
C ASP A 566 -15.57 -39.01 44.92
N ASP A 567 -16.64 -38.30 44.51
CA ASP A 567 -17.64 -37.57 45.35
C ASP A 567 -17.12 -36.37 46.22
N ALA A 568 -17.92 -35.41 46.72
CA ALA A 568 -19.28 -34.94 46.40
C ALA A 568 -19.58 -33.53 47.02
N PHE A 569 -20.54 -32.81 46.43
CA PHE A 569 -21.48 -31.80 46.99
C PHE A 569 -21.15 -30.82 48.18
N ASN A 570 -21.53 -29.55 47.94
CA ASN A 570 -22.29 -28.61 48.80
C ASN A 570 -21.63 -27.47 49.63
N ASP A 571 -22.23 -26.29 49.43
CA ASP A 571 -22.58 -25.14 50.31
C ASP A 571 -21.65 -24.45 51.34
N GLU A 572 -21.73 -23.11 51.25
CA GLU A 572 -21.82 -22.06 52.28
C GLU A 572 -20.99 -22.03 53.59
N ASN A 573 -20.39 -20.84 53.78
CA ASN A 573 -20.51 -19.98 54.97
C ASN A 573 -20.00 -20.50 56.33
N MET A 574 -18.78 -20.07 56.70
CA MET A 574 -18.52 -19.71 58.10
C MET A 574 -17.44 -18.62 58.23
N LEU A 575 -17.64 -17.70 59.18
CA LEU A 575 -16.63 -16.73 59.63
C LEU A 575 -15.42 -17.46 60.23
N THR A 576 -14.23 -16.88 60.03
CA THR A 576 -13.18 -16.86 61.06
C THR A 576 -12.63 -15.45 61.18
N THR A 577 -12.31 -15.06 62.41
CA THR A 577 -11.88 -13.70 62.79
C THR A 577 -10.43 -13.75 63.22
N GLU A 578 -9.57 -12.99 62.54
CA GLU A 578 -8.24 -12.63 63.03
C GLU A 578 -8.09 -11.10 62.96
N VAL A 579 -7.25 -10.56 63.85
CA VAL A 579 -7.26 -9.17 64.32
C VAL A 579 -5.82 -8.65 64.44
N ASP A 580 -5.68 -7.33 64.44
CA ASP A 580 -4.46 -6.51 64.52
C ASP A 580 -3.63 -6.38 63.22
N ASP A 581 -2.94 -5.26 62.94
CA ASP A 581 -2.71 -4.04 63.73
C ASP A 581 -3.26 -2.76 63.05
N ARG A 582 -3.57 -1.71 63.83
CA ARG A 582 -3.59 -0.31 63.36
C ARG A 582 -2.59 0.55 64.15
N PRO A 583 -1.82 1.46 63.50
CA PRO A 583 -0.86 2.31 64.19
C PRO A 583 -1.54 3.46 64.99
N LEU A 584 -0.77 4.01 65.93
CA LEU A 584 -1.19 4.88 67.04
C LEU A 584 -1.88 6.21 66.66
N GLU A 585 -1.87 6.62 65.40
CA GLU A 585 -2.33 7.96 64.96
C GLU A 585 -3.87 8.05 64.88
N ASP A 586 -4.57 6.94 64.59
CA ASP A 586 -6.04 6.84 64.62
C ASP A 586 -6.64 7.11 66.02
N VAL A 587 -5.84 6.99 67.09
CA VAL A 587 -6.26 7.19 68.48
C VAL A 587 -6.12 8.66 68.93
N ILE A 588 -5.37 9.48 68.19
CA ILE A 588 -5.02 10.85 68.60
C ILE A 588 -5.84 11.91 67.85
N PHE A 589 -6.36 11.59 66.66
CA PHE A 589 -7.05 12.54 65.79
C PHE A 589 -8.47 12.12 65.34
N GLY A 590 -9.02 11.04 65.89
CA GLY A 590 -10.44 10.69 65.72
C GLY A 590 -11.32 11.43 66.73
N GLU A 591 -12.22 12.31 66.26
CA GLU A 591 -13.17 13.01 67.14
C GLU A 591 -14.25 12.06 67.70
N GLU A 592 -14.02 11.69 68.96
CA GLU A 592 -14.91 11.14 70.00
C GLU A 592 -16.36 10.78 69.62
N SER A 593 -16.72 9.51 69.83
CA SER A 593 -18.10 9.03 69.96
C SER A 593 -18.26 8.20 71.24
N GLU A 594 -18.79 8.81 72.29
CA GLU A 594 -19.12 8.21 73.59
C GLU A 594 -20.28 9.00 74.25
N PRO A 595 -21.01 8.47 75.26
CA PRO A 595 -20.85 7.16 75.90
C PRO A 595 -22.11 6.27 75.83
N THR A 596 -21.91 4.95 75.93
CA THR A 596 -23.02 4.02 76.27
C THR A 596 -23.31 4.09 77.77
N TYR A 597 -24.28 4.92 78.17
CA TYR A 597 -24.70 5.00 79.58
C TYR A 597 -25.66 3.86 79.96
N VAL A 598 -25.14 2.84 80.65
CA VAL A 598 -25.97 1.80 81.28
C VAL A 598 -26.44 2.30 82.65
N VAL A 599 -27.72 2.67 82.76
CA VAL A 599 -28.38 3.01 84.03
C VAL A 599 -29.77 2.34 84.15
N PRO A 600 -30.27 2.07 85.37
CA PRO A 600 -31.05 0.85 85.59
C PRO A 600 -32.57 1.00 85.37
N ARG A 601 -33.20 -0.15 85.16
CA ARG A 601 -34.65 -0.34 85.04
C ARG A 601 -35.42 0.14 86.28
N LEU A 602 -35.94 1.36 86.25
CA LEU A 602 -36.98 1.84 87.17
C LEU A 602 -38.33 1.95 86.44
N THR A 603 -39.40 1.57 87.13
CA THR A 603 -40.75 1.48 86.57
C THR A 603 -41.54 2.77 86.75
N SER A 604 -42.09 3.33 85.66
CA SER A 604 -43.23 4.24 85.74
C SER A 604 -44.13 4.10 84.50
N SER A 605 -45.36 4.57 84.63
CA SER A 605 -46.51 4.17 83.81
C SER A 605 -46.78 5.04 82.57
N GLN A 606 -47.58 4.49 81.65
CA GLN A 606 -48.38 5.18 80.62
C GLN A 606 -47.65 5.93 79.49
N SER A 607 -47.60 5.35 78.28
CA SER A 607 -48.59 5.64 77.21
C SER A 607 -48.13 5.13 75.82
N SER A 608 -49.10 4.64 75.02
CA SER A 608 -49.16 4.63 73.54
C SER A 608 -47.98 4.14 72.66
N SER A 609 -48.33 3.23 71.74
CA SER A 609 -47.71 3.00 70.41
C SER A 609 -46.35 2.29 70.31
N PHE A 610 -46.43 0.99 70.04
CA PHE A 610 -45.34 0.11 69.59
C PHE A 610 -45.31 0.04 68.05
N THR A 611 -44.45 0.83 67.39
CA THR A 611 -44.18 0.75 65.92
C THR A 611 -42.78 1.24 65.52
N HIS A 612 -42.28 2.32 66.12
CA HIS A 612 -41.22 3.18 65.54
C HIS A 612 -39.79 2.62 65.37
N VAL A 613 -39.45 1.42 65.84
CA VAL A 613 -38.06 0.93 65.75
C VAL A 613 -37.66 0.61 64.31
N VAL A 614 -38.58 0.09 63.49
CA VAL A 614 -38.31 -0.26 62.08
C VAL A 614 -38.13 1.00 61.21
N ASP A 615 -38.77 2.11 61.57
CA ASP A 615 -38.64 3.38 60.86
C ASP A 615 -37.21 3.96 61.00
N ALA A 616 -36.55 3.72 62.14
CA ALA A 616 -35.21 4.25 62.42
C ALA A 616 -34.15 3.65 61.49
N ASP A 617 -34.13 2.32 61.32
CA ASP A 617 -33.20 1.65 60.42
C ASP A 617 -33.48 2.00 58.94
N GLN A 618 -34.75 2.20 58.58
CA GLN A 618 -35.12 2.67 57.24
C GLN A 618 -34.68 4.12 56.99
N LEU A 619 -34.80 5.01 57.98
CA LEU A 619 -34.28 6.37 57.90
C LEU A 619 -32.75 6.38 57.83
N GLN A 620 -32.05 5.56 58.62
CA GLN A 620 -30.59 5.47 58.62
C GLN A 620 -30.05 4.96 57.28
N THR A 621 -30.69 3.95 56.67
CA THR A 621 -30.32 3.43 55.34
C THR A 621 -30.66 4.40 54.22
N GLN A 622 -31.78 5.12 54.30
CA GLN A 622 -32.08 6.24 53.37
C GLN A 622 -31.07 7.38 53.51
N LEU A 623 -30.59 7.67 54.71
CA LEU A 623 -29.58 8.71 54.96
C LEU A 623 -28.21 8.30 54.41
N SER A 624 -27.77 7.05 54.58
CA SER A 624 -26.57 6.52 53.92
C SER A 624 -26.68 6.63 52.39
N HIS A 625 -27.77 6.14 51.81
CA HIS A 625 -28.00 6.17 50.36
C HIS A 625 -28.06 7.60 49.80
N THR A 626 -28.65 8.56 50.53
CA THR A 626 -28.65 9.98 50.11
C THR A 626 -27.30 10.66 50.29
N ALA A 627 -26.48 10.27 51.27
CA ALA A 627 -25.10 10.74 51.41
C ALA A 627 -24.17 10.14 50.33
N GLU A 628 -24.36 8.87 49.97
CA GLU A 628 -23.67 8.20 48.87
C GLU A 628 -24.02 8.84 47.52
N LEU A 629 -25.31 9.11 47.26
CA LEU A 629 -25.75 9.86 46.08
C LEU A 629 -25.22 11.30 46.08
N LEU A 630 -25.20 12.00 47.23
CA LEU A 630 -24.60 13.34 47.32
C LEU A 630 -23.14 13.29 46.88
N LYS A 631 -22.35 12.38 47.47
CA LYS A 631 -20.95 12.18 47.11
C LYS A 631 -20.76 11.83 45.63
N GLU A 632 -21.57 10.94 45.07
CA GLU A 632 -21.53 10.63 43.63
C GLU A 632 -21.84 11.88 42.78
N THR A 633 -22.79 12.73 43.19
CA THR A 633 -23.05 14.00 42.48
C THR A 633 -21.91 15.02 42.64
N GLU A 634 -21.22 15.07 43.78
CA GLU A 634 -20.06 15.93 44.01
C GLU A 634 -18.86 15.48 43.16
N GLU A 635 -18.55 14.18 43.12
CA GLU A 635 -17.49 13.60 42.29
C GLU A 635 -17.77 13.82 40.79
N ASN A 636 -19.03 13.60 40.34
CA ASN A 636 -19.43 13.90 38.96
C ASN A 636 -19.37 15.40 38.63
N ASN A 637 -19.71 16.29 39.58
CA ASN A 637 -19.64 17.74 39.37
C ASN A 637 -18.17 18.22 39.28
N ALA A 638 -17.27 17.66 40.10
CA ALA A 638 -15.84 17.91 39.99
C ALA A 638 -15.27 17.45 38.63
N LEU A 639 -15.66 16.26 38.16
CA LEU A 639 -15.29 15.75 36.83
C LEU A 639 -15.84 16.64 35.70
N LEU A 640 -17.09 17.10 35.79
CA LEU A 640 -17.67 18.04 34.83
C LEU A 640 -16.95 19.40 34.84
N ALA A 641 -16.53 19.90 36.00
CA ALA A 641 -15.75 21.13 36.11
C ALA A 641 -14.36 20.99 35.44
N GLU A 642 -13.70 19.84 35.59
CA GLU A 642 -12.45 19.55 34.86
C GLU A 642 -12.68 19.42 33.35
N GLN A 643 -13.72 18.69 32.92
CA GLN A 643 -14.09 18.61 31.50
C GLN A 643 -14.37 20.00 30.90
N ILE A 644 -15.08 20.87 31.63
CA ILE A 644 -15.32 22.27 31.22
C ILE A 644 -14.00 23.05 31.12
N LYS A 645 -13.03 22.82 32.02
CA LYS A 645 -11.69 23.45 31.97
C LYS A 645 -10.90 22.98 30.74
N VAL A 646 -10.89 21.67 30.47
CA VAL A 646 -10.22 21.07 29.31
C VAL A 646 -10.87 21.52 28.00
N LEU A 647 -12.20 21.50 27.90
CA LEU A 647 -12.94 21.95 26.72
C LEU A 647 -12.74 23.45 26.45
N LYS A 648 -12.70 24.29 27.49
CA LYS A 648 -12.39 25.73 27.34
C LYS A 648 -10.97 25.95 26.81
N GLU A 649 -9.99 25.18 27.27
CA GLU A 649 -8.62 25.31 26.74
C GLU A 649 -8.48 24.70 25.34
N GLU A 650 -9.20 23.62 25.01
CA GLU A 650 -9.25 23.08 23.65
C GLU A 650 -9.89 24.06 22.67
N VAL A 651 -10.98 24.74 23.04
CA VAL A 651 -11.57 25.83 22.25
C VAL A 651 -10.54 26.94 22.03
N ARG A 652 -9.88 27.44 23.09
CA ARG A 652 -8.80 28.45 22.94
C ARG A 652 -7.64 27.94 22.09
N ARG A 653 -7.29 26.66 22.16
CA ARG A 653 -6.22 26.05 21.36
C ARG A 653 -6.59 26.02 19.88
N LEU A 654 -7.86 25.73 19.56
CA LEU A 654 -8.41 25.73 18.22
C LEU A 654 -8.56 27.15 17.66
N GLU A 655 -9.04 28.10 18.45
CA GLU A 655 -9.08 29.54 18.12
C GLU A 655 -7.67 30.06 17.81
N ARG A 656 -6.71 29.86 18.72
CA ARG A 656 -5.29 30.20 18.49
C ARG A 656 -4.68 29.47 17.28
N ASN A 657 -5.26 28.37 16.81
CA ASN A 657 -4.80 27.65 15.61
C ASN A 657 -5.44 28.19 14.32
N ALA A 658 -6.71 28.60 14.35
CA ALA A 658 -7.36 29.31 13.26
C ALA A 658 -6.71 30.69 13.03
N ASP A 659 -6.47 31.43 14.10
CA ASP A 659 -5.76 32.71 14.10
C ASP A 659 -4.31 32.59 13.60
N ARG A 660 -3.65 31.44 13.82
CA ARG A 660 -2.35 31.11 13.21
C ARG A 660 -2.47 30.81 11.72
N ALA A 661 -3.55 30.16 11.28
CA ALA A 661 -3.74 29.80 9.88
C ALA A 661 -3.87 31.04 8.97
N GLU A 662 -4.40 32.15 9.49
CA GLU A 662 -4.36 33.47 8.83
C GLU A 662 -2.90 33.94 8.62
N HIS A 663 -2.09 33.91 9.68
CA HIS A 663 -0.69 34.36 9.65
C HIS A 663 0.28 33.39 8.94
N VAL A 664 -0.09 32.12 8.77
CA VAL A 664 0.69 31.08 8.04
C VAL A 664 0.90 31.41 6.56
N ALA A 665 0.07 32.29 5.98
CA ALA A 665 0.34 32.88 4.65
C ALA A 665 1.70 33.60 4.57
N ASN A 666 2.27 34.01 5.71
CA ASN A 666 3.53 34.75 5.82
C ASN A 666 4.66 33.93 6.49
N THR A 667 4.69 32.61 6.25
CA THR A 667 5.69 31.67 6.81
C THR A 667 7.14 32.08 6.60
N GLU A 668 7.49 32.68 5.46
CA GLU A 668 8.86 33.17 5.21
C GLU A 668 9.23 34.38 6.09
N TYR A 669 8.29 35.27 6.42
CA TYR A 669 8.54 36.35 7.39
C TYR A 669 8.72 35.78 8.81
N LEU A 670 7.84 34.87 9.24
CA LEU A 670 7.95 34.21 10.55
C LEU A 670 9.28 33.46 10.70
N LYS A 671 9.70 32.72 9.66
CA LYS A 671 11.03 32.11 9.55
C LYS A 671 12.15 33.14 9.70
N ASN A 672 12.08 34.28 9.02
CA ASN A 672 13.08 35.35 9.15
C ASN A 672 13.10 35.99 10.55
N VAL A 673 11.95 36.12 11.22
CA VAL A 673 11.83 36.60 12.62
C VAL A 673 12.45 35.60 13.59
N ILE A 674 12.14 34.31 13.46
CA ILE A 674 12.73 33.23 14.27
C ILE A 674 14.25 33.16 14.06
N MET A 675 14.73 33.21 12.80
CA MET A 675 16.16 33.20 12.49
C MET A 675 16.90 34.43 13.05
N LYS A 676 16.24 35.60 13.14
CA LYS A 676 16.79 36.76 13.86
C LYS A 676 16.83 36.55 15.37
N PHE A 677 15.74 36.06 15.97
CA PHE A 677 15.65 35.81 17.42
C PHE A 677 16.70 34.80 17.90
N LEU A 678 16.96 33.76 17.09
CA LEU A 678 17.99 32.73 17.33
C LEU A 678 19.41 33.14 16.92
N SER A 679 19.60 34.32 16.31
CA SER A 679 20.94 34.81 15.98
C SER A 679 21.65 35.37 17.22
N PRO A 680 22.99 35.46 17.20
CA PRO A 680 23.71 36.39 18.06
C PRO A 680 23.20 37.81 17.82
N GLU A 681 22.88 38.50 18.91
CA GLU A 681 22.33 39.85 18.92
C GLU A 681 23.35 40.85 18.34
N LYS A 682 22.90 41.75 17.46
CA LYS A 682 23.78 42.68 16.71
C LYS A 682 23.60 44.13 17.13
N VAL A 683 22.44 44.44 17.71
CA VAL A 683 22.15 45.67 18.44
C VAL A 683 21.42 45.25 19.72
N ASN A 684 21.76 45.85 20.86
CA ASN A 684 21.10 45.57 22.12
C ASN A 684 19.58 45.77 22.00
N ASP A 685 18.80 44.99 22.75
CA ASP A 685 17.33 44.96 22.75
C ASP A 685 16.66 44.50 21.44
N GLU A 686 17.36 43.91 20.47
CA GLU A 686 16.73 43.30 19.27
C GLU A 686 15.78 42.16 19.64
N ARG A 687 16.16 41.29 20.57
CA ARG A 687 15.37 40.11 20.98
C ARG A 687 14.04 40.46 21.65
N PRO A 688 13.96 41.31 22.69
CA PRO A 688 12.68 41.71 23.25
C PRO A 688 11.78 42.44 22.24
N GLN A 689 12.34 43.18 21.27
CA GLN A 689 11.56 43.79 20.18
C GLN A 689 10.90 42.77 19.23
N LEU A 690 11.45 41.55 19.12
CA LEU A 690 10.87 40.47 18.30
C LEU A 690 9.79 39.66 19.04
N ILE A 691 9.70 39.73 20.38
CA ILE A 691 8.72 38.96 21.16
C ILE A 691 7.26 39.33 20.80
N PRO A 692 6.86 40.61 20.67
CA PRO A 692 5.50 40.96 20.21
C PRO A 692 5.16 40.43 18.81
N VAL A 693 6.16 40.32 17.92
CA VAL A 693 6.01 39.77 16.57
C VAL A 693 5.83 38.25 16.60
N LEU A 694 6.60 37.55 17.44
CA LEU A 694 6.41 36.12 17.68
C LEU A 694 5.05 35.84 18.34
N THR A 695 4.66 36.63 19.34
CA THR A 695 3.38 36.51 20.06
C THR A 695 2.18 36.65 19.12
N THR A 696 2.21 37.63 18.20
CA THR A 696 1.13 37.85 17.23
C THR A 696 1.10 36.79 16.12
N MET A 697 2.25 36.40 15.57
CA MET A 697 2.34 35.40 14.49
C MET A 697 2.08 33.96 14.96
N LEU A 698 2.52 33.59 16.17
CA LEU A 698 2.37 32.24 16.73
C LEU A 698 1.19 32.09 17.69
N ARG A 699 0.53 33.20 18.08
CA ARG A 699 -0.55 33.24 19.09
C ARG A 699 -0.16 32.49 20.37
N LEU A 700 0.99 32.92 20.91
CA LEU A 700 1.54 32.44 22.17
C LEU A 700 0.60 32.77 23.33
N ASN A 701 0.54 31.88 24.33
CA ASN A 701 -0.12 32.18 25.60
C ASN A 701 0.81 32.98 26.54
N GLU A 702 0.26 33.48 27.63
CA GLU A 702 0.96 34.35 28.59
C GLU A 702 2.23 33.69 29.15
N THR A 703 2.17 32.39 29.51
CA THR A 703 3.33 31.62 29.99
C THR A 703 4.41 31.35 28.92
N GLU A 704 4.02 31.24 27.64
CA GLU A 704 4.95 31.13 26.51
C GLU A 704 5.65 32.47 26.24
N VAL A 705 4.95 33.61 26.44
CA VAL A 705 5.54 34.96 26.36
C VAL A 705 6.51 35.20 27.53
N GLU A 706 6.13 34.89 28.77
CA GLU A 706 7.02 34.95 29.94
C GLU A 706 8.29 34.12 29.75
N ALA A 707 8.16 32.92 29.16
CA ALA A 707 9.31 32.06 28.85
C ALA A 707 10.25 32.68 27.79
N LEU A 708 9.71 33.36 26.77
CA LEU A 708 10.52 34.10 25.79
C LEU A 708 11.18 35.35 26.39
N GLU A 709 10.47 36.12 27.22
CA GLU A 709 11.06 37.28 27.91
C GLU A 709 12.18 36.88 28.87
N LYS A 710 12.00 35.78 29.60
CA LYS A 710 13.05 35.21 30.43
C LYS A 710 14.24 34.79 29.57
N SER A 711 13.99 34.12 28.45
CA SER A 711 15.04 33.65 27.53
C SER A 711 15.81 34.81 26.87
N SER A 712 15.16 35.93 26.54
CA SER A 712 15.85 37.10 25.97
C SER A 712 16.75 37.79 26.98
N ARG A 713 16.38 37.83 28.28
CA ARG A 713 17.18 38.41 29.36
C ARG A 713 18.34 37.51 29.86
N SER A 714 18.26 36.20 29.66
CA SER A 714 19.30 35.26 30.16
C SER A 714 20.66 35.43 29.47
N ASP A 715 20.69 35.76 28.18
CA ASP A 715 21.92 35.78 27.37
C ASP A 715 22.87 36.95 27.72
N GLU A 716 22.42 37.93 28.51
CA GLU A 716 23.27 39.02 29.03
C GLU A 716 24.26 38.56 30.13
N THR A 717 24.07 37.37 30.72
CA THR A 717 24.80 36.96 31.94
C THR A 717 25.61 35.66 31.85
N GLU A 718 25.38 34.77 30.89
CA GLU A 718 26.09 33.48 30.77
C GLU A 718 26.75 33.26 29.39
N ALA A 719 27.34 34.33 28.82
CA ALA A 719 28.07 34.30 27.55
C ALA A 719 29.46 33.60 27.61
N GLN A 720 29.59 32.53 28.40
CA GLN A 720 30.73 31.60 28.40
C GLN A 720 30.32 30.22 28.96
N ASP A 721 30.89 29.16 28.38
CA ASP A 721 30.89 27.74 28.82
C ASP A 721 29.58 26.89 28.82
N ALA A 722 28.38 27.43 28.54
CA ALA A 722 27.13 26.63 28.59
C ALA A 722 26.55 26.14 27.23
N SER A 723 27.07 26.61 26.08
CA SER A 723 26.34 26.62 24.79
C SER A 723 26.24 25.29 24.00
N SER A 724 26.34 24.12 24.64
CA SER A 724 26.26 22.81 23.98
C SER A 724 25.15 21.87 24.51
N SER A 725 24.61 22.12 25.70
CA SER A 725 23.91 21.07 26.46
C SER A 725 22.38 21.07 26.30
N LEU A 726 21.75 22.22 26.02
CA LEU A 726 20.29 22.38 26.12
C LEU A 726 19.50 21.81 24.92
N LEU A 727 20.08 21.72 23.72
CA LEU A 727 19.40 21.14 22.55
C LEU A 727 19.56 19.61 22.43
N GLY A 728 20.55 19.01 23.08
CA GLY A 728 20.80 17.56 23.00
C GLY A 728 19.72 16.71 23.67
N GLY A 729 19.17 17.16 24.80
CA GLY A 729 18.26 16.37 25.62
C GLY A 729 16.91 16.02 24.96
N TYR A 730 16.40 16.89 24.07
CA TYR A 730 15.09 16.69 23.44
C TYR A 730 15.15 15.85 22.16
N LEU A 731 16.29 15.83 21.45
CA LEU A 731 16.40 15.15 20.15
C LEU A 731 16.43 13.62 20.29
N HIS A 732 17.06 13.10 21.36
CA HIS A 732 17.16 11.66 21.62
C HIS A 732 15.82 10.94 21.79
N ARG A 733 14.73 11.65 22.08
CA ARG A 733 13.38 11.07 22.26
C ARG A 733 12.63 10.82 20.94
N TRP A 734 13.18 11.24 19.79
CA TRP A 734 12.57 11.07 18.47
C TRP A 734 13.20 9.96 17.61
N THR A 735 14.40 9.48 17.96
CA THR A 735 15.07 8.37 17.26
C THR A 735 14.82 7.04 17.96
N GLY A 736 13.74 6.35 17.57
CA GLY A 736 13.40 5.01 18.08
C GLY A 736 14.35 3.92 17.57
N PHE A 737 15.54 3.83 18.16
CA PHE A 737 16.55 2.79 17.89
C PHE A 737 17.19 2.27 19.19
N SER A 738 16.39 1.54 19.96
CA SER A 738 16.81 0.46 20.87
C SER A 738 15.63 -0.48 21.12
#